data_AF-A0A5N6WPF0-F1
#
_entry.id   AF-A0A5N6WPF0-F1
#
_cell.length_a   1.000
_cell.length_b   1.000
_cell.length_c   1.000
_cell.angle_alpha   90.00
_cell.angle_beta   90.00
_cell.angle_gamma   90.00
#
_symmetry.space_group_name_H-M   'P 1'
#
loop_
_entity.id
_entity.type
_entity.pdbx_description
1 polymer ?
#
loop_
_entity_poly.entity_id
_entity_poly.type
_entity_poly.pdbx_seq_one_letter_code
_entity_poly.pdbx_strand_id
1 'polypeptide(L)'
;MLFLCSFLDRTNVGNAKILGLEDDLNITGHQYDIGLAVFYLTYICSELPSNLIMKKASPKIWLPLLTIVWGVITMCLGFVRNFAGFVAVRAILGVAEGGLLPGMVLYLSFFYRRGDLALRIGLFYTAASMSGAFGVFVAFISDRLKLRGPIMLFTLPIAIAGYGAIANIQSAKVKYGMTFLMATGMYSSVPCILVWNTNNSAGHYKRATTSAMQLTIANCGGFVATFNYPDKDKPQYHRGHTIILGLLVFAWFMYGDYPVYPEEPTVGTSAYQSSLYDTWDPNWRGFIGTAFIIALEEFPHLVNPGVTQLMLESLYNNTIGDAYRVGGVDGDNLYPSYTNPALMRAIVSGWTGEKFADANMTLAGENYANEVIGLFDRANTLSEFNSATYTGVSLIALTMWTKYAAESSVMKAKGKTILQATWNNIAQLYHAELKNLAGPWDRSYGFDMQKYFGIMSAHIWTLVGKETSPVIDKVYMMSHNADFAISPLVAILSSFHNSLVPATAADALRAFPGEHMVSTSAQSIPYDYVPRNISAWLGEKISIGAESFNETVIGGPAMNPSTFNPAVVQWDTGAGVGWVTLYATEQALDAVVGQGYLNLTYPQGTSDSQFQFLVSPFTQKKDVAGWEDLVGLNVRVSGTFDPKLRVSYSASDATINDFMYWNLTYSMPANSTVVPNILLEVNLV
;
A
#
# COMPACT_ATOMS: atom_id res chain seq x y z
N MET A 1 -25.85 -32.07 4.18
CA MET A 1 -24.80 -31.48 3.32
C MET A 1 -25.20 -31.54 1.86
N LEU A 2 -25.30 -32.72 1.22
CA LEU A 2 -25.64 -32.84 -0.21
C LEU A 2 -26.89 -32.06 -0.63
N PHE A 3 -27.96 -32.13 0.17
CA PHE A 3 -29.19 -31.39 -0.11
C PHE A 3 -29.07 -29.87 0.07
N LEU A 4 -28.23 -29.41 1.00
CA LEU A 4 -27.92 -27.99 1.15
C LEU A 4 -27.14 -27.49 -0.06
N CYS A 5 -26.12 -28.23 -0.49
CA CYS A 5 -25.32 -27.89 -1.67
C CYS A 5 -26.18 -27.89 -2.95
N SER A 6 -27.12 -28.83 -3.07
CA SER A 6 -28.09 -28.89 -4.18
C SER A 6 -29.02 -27.67 -4.17
N PHE A 7 -29.49 -27.24 -3.00
CA PHE A 7 -30.24 -25.99 -2.89
C PHE A 7 -29.42 -24.75 -3.22
N LEU A 8 -28.17 -24.69 -2.75
CA LEU A 8 -27.26 -23.58 -3.06
C LEU A 8 -27.03 -23.47 -4.57
N ASP A 9 -26.83 -24.57 -5.27
CA ASP A 9 -26.65 -24.57 -6.73
C ASP A 9 -27.88 -24.01 -7.46
N ARG A 10 -29.08 -24.41 -7.03
CA ARG A 10 -30.35 -23.90 -7.60
C ARG A 10 -30.54 -22.41 -7.37
N THR A 11 -30.10 -21.87 -6.23
CA THR A 11 -30.23 -20.44 -5.94
C THR A 11 -29.09 -19.61 -6.55
N ASN A 12 -27.93 -20.23 -6.80
CA ASN A 12 -26.74 -19.53 -7.27
C ASN A 12 -26.93 -18.89 -8.66
N VAL A 13 -27.71 -19.51 -9.55
CA VAL A 13 -28.03 -18.94 -10.87
C VAL A 13 -28.80 -17.61 -10.75
N GLY A 14 -29.62 -17.46 -9.69
CA GLY A 14 -30.31 -16.20 -9.37
C GLY A 14 -29.35 -15.12 -8.87
N ASN A 15 -28.36 -15.50 -8.06
CA ASN A 15 -27.29 -14.57 -7.65
C ASN A 15 -26.42 -14.14 -8.83
N ALA A 16 -26.10 -15.07 -9.74
CA ALA A 16 -25.34 -14.78 -10.96
C ALA A 16 -26.07 -13.77 -11.86
N LYS A 17 -27.40 -13.86 -11.97
CA LYS A 17 -28.21 -12.85 -12.67
C LYS A 17 -28.02 -11.44 -12.08
N ILE A 18 -28.01 -11.30 -10.76
CA ILE A 18 -27.78 -10.00 -10.08
C ILE A 18 -26.37 -9.46 -10.36
N LEU A 19 -25.39 -10.36 -10.55
CA LEU A 19 -23.99 -10.02 -10.81
C LEU A 19 -23.67 -9.77 -12.30
N GLY A 20 -24.66 -9.75 -13.20
CA GLY A 20 -24.46 -9.40 -14.61
C GLY A 20 -24.43 -10.59 -15.60
N LEU A 21 -24.88 -11.79 -15.21
CA LEU A 21 -24.90 -12.97 -16.10
C LEU A 21 -25.61 -12.73 -17.45
N GLU A 22 -26.66 -11.90 -17.45
CA GLU A 22 -27.43 -11.59 -18.66
C GLU A 22 -26.57 -10.81 -19.68
N ASP A 23 -25.75 -9.88 -19.19
CA ASP A 23 -24.82 -9.09 -20.00
C ASP A 23 -23.65 -9.95 -20.49
N ASP A 24 -23.08 -10.79 -19.61
CA ASP A 24 -21.92 -11.65 -19.93
C ASP A 24 -22.24 -12.72 -21.00
N LEU A 25 -23.47 -13.26 -20.98
CA LEU A 25 -23.92 -14.28 -21.94
C LEU A 25 -24.66 -13.69 -23.15
N ASN A 26 -24.90 -12.38 -23.15
CA ASN A 26 -25.73 -11.67 -24.12
C ASN A 26 -27.11 -12.33 -24.29
N ILE A 27 -27.80 -12.59 -23.17
CA ILE A 27 -29.11 -13.23 -23.13
C ILE A 27 -30.17 -12.31 -22.55
N THR A 28 -31.39 -12.40 -23.09
CA THR A 28 -32.55 -11.64 -22.58
C THR A 28 -33.13 -12.29 -21.31
N GLY A 29 -33.87 -11.52 -20.52
CA GLY A 29 -34.58 -12.04 -19.35
C GLY A 29 -35.51 -13.22 -19.68
N HIS A 30 -36.16 -13.20 -20.83
CA HIS A 30 -37.00 -14.31 -21.28
C HIS A 30 -36.16 -15.58 -21.58
N GLN A 31 -34.98 -15.44 -22.17
CA GLN A 31 -34.05 -16.56 -22.41
C GLN A 31 -33.49 -17.12 -21.10
N TYR A 32 -33.19 -16.26 -20.13
CA TYR A 32 -32.83 -16.70 -18.78
C TYR A 32 -33.93 -17.56 -18.15
N ASP A 33 -35.19 -17.12 -18.22
CA ASP A 33 -36.34 -17.86 -17.69
C ASP A 33 -36.53 -19.22 -18.39
N ILE A 34 -36.29 -19.30 -19.70
CA ILE A 34 -36.28 -20.57 -20.44
C ILE A 34 -35.22 -21.52 -19.88
N GLY A 35 -34.00 -21.04 -19.60
CA GLY A 35 -32.94 -21.85 -19.00
C GLY A 35 -33.26 -22.32 -17.57
N LEU A 36 -34.04 -21.55 -16.81
CA LEU A 36 -34.59 -22.00 -15.53
C LEU A 36 -35.64 -23.09 -15.72
N ALA A 37 -36.58 -22.90 -16.65
CA ALA A 37 -37.66 -23.84 -16.92
C ALA A 37 -37.17 -25.20 -17.42
N VAL A 38 -36.20 -25.22 -18.34
CA VAL A 38 -35.63 -26.46 -18.90
C VAL A 38 -34.96 -27.33 -17.84
N PHE A 39 -34.27 -26.71 -16.88
CA PHE A 39 -33.73 -27.44 -15.73
C PHE A 39 -34.84 -28.14 -14.94
N TYR A 40 -35.92 -27.44 -14.59
CA TYR A 40 -37.01 -28.05 -13.82
C TYR A 40 -37.74 -29.14 -14.61
N LEU A 41 -37.94 -28.95 -15.91
CA LEU A 41 -38.54 -29.96 -16.78
C LEU A 41 -37.73 -31.26 -16.76
N THR A 42 -36.43 -31.18 -17.02
CA THR A 42 -35.52 -32.33 -17.04
C THR A 42 -35.33 -32.96 -15.67
N TYR A 43 -35.29 -32.13 -14.62
CA TYR A 43 -35.28 -32.56 -13.22
C TYR A 43 -36.48 -33.45 -12.92
N ILE A 44 -37.71 -32.97 -13.17
CA ILE A 44 -38.95 -33.72 -12.92
C ILE A 44 -38.98 -35.02 -13.73
N CYS A 45 -38.61 -34.97 -15.02
CA CYS A 45 -38.56 -36.16 -15.86
C CYS A 45 -37.57 -37.21 -15.37
N SER A 46 -36.49 -36.80 -14.70
CA SER A 46 -35.44 -37.71 -14.23
C SER A 46 -35.69 -38.29 -12.83
N GLU A 47 -36.59 -37.71 -12.02
CA GLU A 47 -36.86 -38.17 -10.66
C GLU A 47 -37.30 -39.64 -10.62
N LEU A 48 -38.31 -40.00 -11.41
CA LEU A 48 -38.85 -41.37 -11.42
C LEU A 48 -37.86 -42.38 -12.01
N PRO A 49 -37.28 -42.18 -13.21
CA PRO A 49 -36.30 -43.10 -13.78
C PRO A 49 -35.09 -43.32 -12.88
N SER A 50 -34.54 -42.24 -12.30
CA SER A 50 -33.35 -42.32 -11.46
C SER A 50 -33.58 -43.16 -10.19
N ASN A 51 -34.76 -43.04 -9.56
CA ASN A 51 -35.10 -43.87 -8.41
C ASN A 51 -35.34 -45.35 -8.74
N LEU A 52 -35.87 -45.64 -9.93
CA LEU A 52 -36.01 -47.01 -10.42
C LEU A 52 -34.62 -47.64 -10.68
N ILE A 53 -33.68 -46.85 -11.22
CA ILE A 53 -32.29 -47.29 -11.40
C ILE A 53 -31.63 -47.54 -10.03
N MET A 54 -31.88 -46.68 -9.04
CA MET A 54 -31.30 -46.83 -7.71
C MET A 54 -31.70 -48.15 -7.01
N LYS A 55 -32.91 -48.68 -7.29
CA LYS A 55 -33.30 -50.02 -6.82
C LYS A 55 -32.42 -51.14 -7.38
N LYS A 56 -31.85 -50.97 -8.57
CA LYS A 56 -30.95 -51.94 -9.21
C LYS A 56 -29.47 -51.69 -8.93
N ALA A 57 -29.04 -50.42 -8.94
CA ALA A 57 -27.63 -50.02 -8.88
C ALA A 57 -27.08 -49.85 -7.45
N SER A 58 -27.88 -50.10 -6.42
CA SER A 58 -27.59 -49.82 -5.01
C SER A 58 -27.40 -48.32 -4.71
N PRO A 59 -28.06 -47.77 -3.67
CA PRO A 59 -27.90 -46.36 -3.27
C PRO A 59 -26.44 -45.96 -2.96
N LYS A 60 -25.61 -46.92 -2.55
CA LYS A 60 -24.18 -46.70 -2.22
C LYS A 60 -23.33 -46.32 -3.43
N ILE A 61 -23.76 -46.67 -4.65
CA ILE A 61 -23.04 -46.37 -5.89
C ILE A 61 -23.76 -45.25 -6.64
N TRP A 62 -25.10 -45.32 -6.70
CA TRP A 62 -25.89 -44.39 -7.48
C TRP A 62 -25.89 -42.95 -6.94
N LEU A 63 -26.04 -42.75 -5.62
CA LEU A 63 -26.09 -41.41 -5.03
C LEU A 63 -24.73 -40.68 -5.13
N PRO A 64 -23.57 -41.32 -4.85
CA PRO A 64 -22.27 -40.68 -5.11
C PRO A 64 -22.02 -40.40 -6.60
N LEU A 65 -22.42 -41.30 -7.50
CA LEU A 65 -22.27 -41.10 -8.95
C LEU A 65 -23.05 -39.85 -9.40
N LEU A 66 -24.33 -39.73 -9.01
CA LEU A 66 -25.14 -38.55 -9.29
C LEU A 66 -24.48 -37.28 -8.74
N THR A 67 -23.92 -37.36 -7.54
CA THR A 67 -23.24 -36.22 -6.90
C THR A 67 -21.99 -35.77 -7.67
N ILE A 68 -21.18 -36.73 -8.14
CA ILE A 68 -19.97 -36.45 -8.93
C ILE A 68 -20.36 -35.85 -10.29
N VAL A 69 -21.32 -36.47 -10.98
CA VAL A 69 -21.79 -35.99 -12.29
C VAL A 69 -22.38 -34.59 -12.15
N TRP A 70 -23.21 -34.36 -11.13
CA TRP A 70 -23.73 -33.04 -10.78
C TRP A 70 -22.60 -32.02 -10.57
N GLY A 71 -21.63 -32.29 -9.69
CA GLY A 71 -20.53 -31.36 -9.41
C GLY A 71 -19.69 -31.01 -10.65
N VAL A 72 -19.43 -31.99 -11.53
CA VAL A 72 -18.72 -31.76 -12.80
C VAL A 72 -19.53 -30.84 -13.71
N ILE A 73 -20.84 -31.08 -13.87
CA ILE A 73 -21.69 -30.26 -14.74
C ILE A 73 -21.87 -28.84 -14.16
N THR A 74 -21.98 -28.69 -12.84
CA THR A 74 -22.02 -27.38 -12.19
C THR A 74 -20.76 -26.56 -12.48
N MET A 75 -19.57 -27.20 -12.48
CA MET A 75 -18.32 -26.54 -12.89
C MET A 75 -18.37 -26.10 -14.36
N CYS A 76 -18.97 -26.90 -15.25
CA CYS A 76 -19.12 -26.55 -16.66
C CYS A 76 -19.96 -25.28 -16.89
N LEU A 77 -20.84 -24.92 -15.95
CA LEU A 77 -21.66 -23.70 -16.04
C LEU A 77 -20.81 -22.42 -16.10
N GLY A 78 -19.64 -22.41 -15.45
CA GLY A 78 -18.70 -21.28 -15.48
C GLY A 78 -17.98 -21.06 -16.81
N PHE A 79 -18.08 -22.00 -17.75
CA PHE A 79 -17.46 -21.91 -19.08
C PHE A 79 -18.46 -21.57 -20.19
N VAL A 80 -19.74 -21.41 -19.85
CA VAL A 80 -20.79 -21.06 -20.81
C VAL A 80 -20.59 -19.62 -21.28
N ARG A 81 -20.78 -19.37 -22.58
CA ARG A 81 -20.62 -18.05 -23.22
C ARG A 81 -21.78 -17.63 -24.12
N ASN A 82 -22.84 -18.42 -24.17
CA ASN A 82 -24.01 -18.15 -25.01
C ASN A 82 -25.26 -18.87 -24.50
N PHE A 83 -26.42 -18.48 -25.03
CA PHE A 83 -27.72 -19.05 -24.68
C PHE A 83 -27.82 -20.57 -24.87
N ALA A 84 -27.32 -21.10 -25.98
CA ALA A 84 -27.43 -22.53 -26.28
C ALA A 84 -26.64 -23.39 -25.26
N GLY A 85 -25.42 -22.96 -24.93
CA GLY A 85 -24.61 -23.58 -23.89
C GLY A 85 -25.27 -23.49 -22.51
N PHE A 86 -25.90 -22.35 -22.20
CA PHE A 86 -26.62 -22.17 -20.95
C PHE A 86 -27.76 -23.18 -20.82
N VAL A 87 -28.63 -23.27 -21.83
CA VAL A 87 -29.76 -24.22 -21.83
C VAL A 87 -29.29 -25.67 -21.81
N ALA A 88 -28.26 -26.02 -22.58
CA ALA A 88 -27.74 -27.38 -22.65
C ALA A 88 -27.18 -27.84 -21.29
N VAL A 89 -26.31 -27.04 -20.66
CA VAL A 89 -25.74 -27.36 -19.36
C VAL A 89 -26.86 -27.44 -18.30
N ARG A 90 -27.84 -26.52 -18.33
CA ARG A 90 -28.98 -26.54 -17.41
C ARG A 90 -29.87 -27.78 -17.57
N ALA A 91 -30.08 -28.27 -18.79
CA ALA A 91 -30.82 -29.50 -19.05
C ALA A 91 -30.11 -30.73 -18.49
N ILE A 92 -28.80 -30.88 -18.75
CA ILE A 92 -28.00 -32.01 -18.27
C ILE A 92 -27.90 -31.96 -16.74
N LEU A 93 -27.75 -30.76 -16.17
CA LEU A 93 -27.74 -30.53 -14.73
C LEU A 93 -29.05 -30.99 -14.08
N GLY A 94 -30.20 -30.70 -14.69
CA GLY A 94 -31.51 -31.17 -14.24
C GLY A 94 -31.59 -32.70 -14.18
N VAL A 95 -31.09 -33.39 -15.21
CA VAL A 95 -31.04 -34.87 -15.25
C VAL A 95 -30.14 -35.45 -14.16
N ALA A 96 -28.98 -34.82 -13.91
CA ALA A 96 -28.03 -35.28 -12.90
C ALA A 96 -28.53 -35.04 -11.46
N GLU A 97 -29.22 -33.92 -11.23
CA GLU A 97 -29.65 -33.52 -9.90
C GLU A 97 -31.01 -34.13 -9.48
N GLY A 98 -31.90 -34.43 -10.43
CA GLY A 98 -33.27 -34.89 -10.17
C GLY A 98 -33.39 -36.17 -9.35
N GLY A 99 -32.44 -37.09 -9.49
CA GLY A 99 -32.44 -38.33 -8.72
C GLY A 99 -32.07 -38.17 -7.25
N LEU A 100 -31.44 -37.05 -6.87
CA LEU A 100 -30.73 -36.93 -5.60
C LEU A 100 -31.69 -36.86 -4.41
N LEU A 101 -32.68 -35.96 -4.47
CA LEU A 101 -33.64 -35.73 -3.39
C LEU A 101 -34.58 -36.94 -3.15
N PRO A 102 -35.34 -37.41 -4.15
CA PRO A 102 -36.19 -38.58 -3.97
C PRO A 102 -35.35 -39.85 -3.71
N GLY A 103 -34.11 -39.90 -4.20
CA GLY A 103 -33.16 -40.97 -3.89
C GLY A 103 -32.73 -40.98 -2.43
N MET A 104 -32.49 -39.82 -1.82
CA MET A 104 -32.22 -39.70 -0.38
C MET A 104 -33.45 -40.10 0.46
N VAL A 105 -34.66 -39.73 0.04
CA VAL A 105 -35.90 -40.14 0.72
C VAL A 105 -36.10 -41.65 0.65
N LEU A 106 -35.93 -42.26 -0.53
CA LEU A 106 -36.01 -43.71 -0.72
C LEU A 106 -34.89 -44.43 0.06
N TYR A 107 -33.67 -43.89 0.09
CA TYR A 107 -32.58 -44.41 0.90
C TYR A 107 -32.92 -44.44 2.40
N LEU A 108 -33.43 -43.32 2.94
CA LEU A 108 -33.86 -43.23 4.34
C LEU A 108 -35.00 -44.22 4.65
N SER A 109 -35.89 -44.49 3.70
CA SER A 109 -36.98 -45.46 3.86
C SER A 109 -36.50 -46.90 4.11
N PHE A 110 -35.27 -47.24 3.71
CA PHE A 110 -34.68 -48.56 4.00
C PHE A 110 -34.18 -48.70 5.44
N PHE A 111 -33.95 -47.60 6.16
CA PHE A 111 -33.43 -47.61 7.53
C PHE A 111 -34.47 -47.28 8.60
N TYR A 112 -35.58 -46.63 8.24
CA TYR A 112 -36.59 -46.15 9.19
C TYR A 112 -37.96 -46.79 9.00
N ARG A 113 -38.66 -47.07 10.11
CA ARG A 113 -40.02 -47.61 10.10
C ARG A 113 -41.01 -46.56 9.56
N ARG A 114 -42.10 -47.02 8.94
CA ARG A 114 -43.11 -46.17 8.28
C ARG A 114 -43.65 -45.03 9.16
N GLY A 115 -43.79 -45.25 10.48
CA GLY A 115 -44.25 -44.22 11.44
C GLY A 115 -43.22 -43.15 11.78
N ASP A 116 -41.92 -43.45 11.69
CA ASP A 116 -40.84 -42.51 12.04
C ASP A 116 -40.32 -41.75 10.81
N LEU A 117 -40.54 -42.27 9.60
CA LEU A 117 -39.97 -41.76 8.35
C LEU A 117 -40.39 -40.31 8.07
N ALA A 118 -41.66 -39.96 8.30
CA ALA A 118 -42.17 -38.60 8.07
C ALA A 118 -41.44 -37.56 8.93
N LEU A 119 -41.20 -37.88 10.21
CA LEU A 119 -40.43 -37.02 11.12
C LEU A 119 -38.97 -36.90 10.66
N ARG A 120 -38.34 -37.98 10.20
CA ARG A 120 -36.95 -37.96 9.72
C ARG A 120 -36.77 -37.13 8.45
N ILE A 121 -37.71 -37.22 7.51
CA ILE A 121 -37.72 -36.40 6.29
C ILE A 121 -37.96 -34.92 6.66
N GLY A 122 -38.97 -34.64 7.51
CA GLY A 122 -39.26 -33.27 7.94
C GLY A 122 -38.07 -32.60 8.61
N LEU A 123 -37.35 -33.33 9.47
CA LEU A 123 -36.17 -32.80 10.15
C LEU A 123 -34.93 -32.64 9.23
N PHE A 124 -34.84 -33.42 8.15
CA PHE A 124 -33.79 -33.26 7.13
C PHE A 124 -33.99 -31.96 6.32
N TYR A 125 -35.24 -31.64 5.97
CA TYR A 125 -35.57 -30.40 5.27
C TYR A 125 -35.31 -29.16 6.12
N THR A 126 -35.71 -29.18 7.40
CA THR A 126 -35.56 -28.01 8.29
C THR A 126 -34.09 -27.70 8.61
N ALA A 127 -33.23 -28.71 8.71
CA ALA A 127 -31.80 -28.52 9.00
C ALA A 127 -31.07 -27.74 7.89
N ALA A 128 -31.38 -28.03 6.62
CA ALA A 128 -30.79 -27.32 5.48
C ALA A 128 -31.28 -25.87 5.41
N SER A 129 -32.59 -25.64 5.53
CA SER A 129 -33.19 -24.30 5.48
C SER A 129 -32.70 -23.40 6.62
N MET A 130 -32.56 -23.93 7.84
CA MET A 130 -32.11 -23.16 8.99
C MET A 130 -30.63 -22.78 8.88
N SER A 131 -29.77 -23.69 8.37
CA SER A 131 -28.36 -23.39 8.11
C SER A 131 -28.19 -22.31 7.04
N GLY A 132 -28.99 -22.35 5.97
CA GLY A 132 -28.95 -21.36 4.90
C GLY A 132 -29.41 -19.98 5.36
N ALA A 133 -30.54 -19.90 6.06
CA ALA A 133 -31.08 -18.64 6.57
C ALA A 133 -30.13 -17.95 7.56
N PHE A 134 -29.53 -18.71 8.48
CA PHE A 134 -28.59 -18.15 9.47
C PHE A 134 -27.27 -17.71 8.82
N GLY A 135 -26.75 -18.48 7.86
CA GLY A 135 -25.54 -18.11 7.12
C GLY A 135 -25.69 -16.80 6.34
N VAL A 136 -26.83 -16.59 5.67
CA VAL A 136 -27.12 -15.33 4.96
C VAL A 136 -27.26 -14.17 5.93
N PHE A 137 -27.95 -14.36 7.04
CA PHE A 137 -28.11 -13.34 8.07
C PHE A 137 -26.77 -12.90 8.67
N VAL A 138 -25.89 -13.85 9.00
CA VAL A 138 -24.56 -13.58 9.53
C VAL A 138 -23.68 -12.87 8.49
N ALA A 139 -23.72 -13.30 7.23
CA ALA A 139 -23.00 -12.63 6.14
C ALA A 139 -23.46 -11.17 5.98
N PHE A 140 -24.77 -10.91 6.02
CA PHE A 140 -25.33 -9.57 5.95
C PHE A 140 -24.86 -8.66 7.10
N ILE A 141 -24.91 -9.15 8.34
CA ILE A 141 -24.41 -8.41 9.51
C ILE A 141 -22.91 -8.16 9.39
N SER A 142 -22.16 -9.17 8.94
CA SER A 142 -20.72 -9.09 8.80
C SER A 142 -20.26 -8.05 7.80
N ASP A 143 -20.98 -7.93 6.69
CA ASP A 143 -20.67 -6.92 5.69
C ASP A 143 -21.08 -5.51 6.14
N ARG A 144 -22.26 -5.37 6.78
CA ARG A 144 -22.74 -4.09 7.33
C ARG A 144 -21.85 -3.52 8.43
N LEU A 145 -21.43 -4.36 9.37
CA LEU A 145 -20.59 -3.94 10.49
C LEU A 145 -19.10 -3.87 10.11
N LYS A 146 -18.70 -4.47 8.98
CA LYS A 146 -17.29 -4.64 8.58
C LYS A 146 -16.44 -5.40 9.62
N LEU A 147 -17.08 -6.11 10.56
CA LEU A 147 -16.45 -6.84 11.67
C LEU A 147 -16.52 -8.35 11.45
N ARG A 148 -15.73 -8.86 10.51
CA ARG A 148 -15.75 -10.28 10.12
C ARG A 148 -15.20 -11.22 11.21
N GLY A 149 -14.17 -10.80 11.95
CA GLY A 149 -13.45 -11.57 12.97
C GLY A 149 -14.29 -11.77 14.22
N PRO A 150 -14.79 -10.69 14.86
CA PRO A 150 -15.68 -10.78 16.01
C PRO A 150 -16.92 -11.64 15.75
N ILE A 151 -17.49 -11.57 14.55
CA ILE A 151 -18.66 -12.39 14.18
C ILE A 151 -18.32 -13.89 14.10
N MET A 152 -17.12 -14.25 13.62
CA MET A 152 -16.64 -15.63 13.68
C MET A 152 -16.47 -16.09 15.13
N LEU A 153 -15.92 -15.23 16.00
CA LEU A 153 -15.77 -15.51 17.44
C LEU A 153 -17.10 -15.72 18.17
N PHE A 154 -18.20 -15.11 17.71
CA PHE A 154 -19.54 -15.34 18.27
C PHE A 154 -20.26 -16.56 17.69
N THR A 155 -20.00 -16.93 16.43
CA THR A 155 -20.71 -18.03 15.76
C THR A 155 -20.11 -19.41 16.04
N LEU A 156 -18.78 -19.51 16.15
CA LEU A 156 -18.09 -20.77 16.44
C LEU A 156 -18.42 -21.39 17.82
N PRO A 157 -18.61 -20.62 18.91
CA PRO A 157 -19.06 -21.16 20.20
C PRO A 157 -20.38 -21.94 20.13
N ILE A 158 -21.28 -21.58 19.20
CA ILE A 158 -22.54 -22.30 18.97
C ILE A 158 -22.25 -23.73 18.46
N ALA A 159 -21.29 -23.87 17.55
CA ALA A 159 -20.85 -25.18 17.06
C ALA A 159 -20.10 -25.97 18.13
N ILE A 160 -19.22 -25.31 18.90
CA ILE A 160 -18.47 -25.90 20.02
C ILE A 160 -19.45 -26.46 21.07
N ALA A 161 -20.47 -25.70 21.45
CA ALA A 161 -21.51 -26.16 22.38
C ALA A 161 -22.25 -27.40 21.83
N GLY A 162 -22.59 -27.40 20.53
CA GLY A 162 -23.21 -28.54 19.86
C GLY A 162 -22.33 -29.80 19.89
N TYR A 163 -21.04 -29.68 19.55
CA TYR A 163 -20.09 -30.80 19.56
C TYR A 163 -19.75 -31.28 20.99
N GLY A 164 -19.67 -30.37 21.96
CA GLY A 164 -19.44 -30.69 23.38
C GLY A 164 -20.61 -31.45 23.98
N ALA A 165 -21.84 -31.04 23.66
CA ALA A 165 -23.05 -31.72 24.13
C ALA A 165 -23.25 -33.08 23.45
N ILE A 166 -23.11 -33.19 22.12
CA ILE A 166 -23.36 -34.45 21.40
C ILE A 166 -22.36 -35.56 21.79
N ALA A 167 -21.13 -35.19 22.16
CA ALA A 167 -20.11 -36.13 22.61
C ALA A 167 -20.50 -36.83 23.93
N ASN A 168 -21.22 -36.15 24.81
CA ASN A 168 -21.47 -36.62 26.18
C ASN A 168 -22.92 -37.11 26.42
N ILE A 169 -23.85 -36.78 25.53
CA ILE A 169 -25.27 -37.09 25.72
C ILE A 169 -25.63 -38.42 25.08
N GLN A 170 -26.27 -39.33 25.81
CA GLN A 170 -26.65 -40.64 25.28
C GLN A 170 -28.01 -40.65 24.57
N SER A 171 -28.87 -39.65 24.82
CA SER A 171 -30.21 -39.56 24.23
C SER A 171 -30.16 -39.23 22.74
N ALA A 172 -30.68 -40.13 21.90
CA ALA A 172 -30.74 -39.94 20.45
C ALA A 172 -31.53 -38.69 20.02
N LYS A 173 -32.57 -38.31 20.77
CA LYS A 173 -33.36 -37.10 20.49
C LYS A 173 -32.54 -35.83 20.71
N VAL A 174 -31.75 -35.81 21.78
CA VAL A 174 -30.92 -34.66 22.13
C VAL A 174 -29.69 -34.58 21.24
N LYS A 175 -29.05 -35.72 20.92
CA LYS A 175 -27.98 -35.76 19.92
C LYS A 175 -28.41 -35.18 18.58
N TYR A 176 -29.63 -35.51 18.15
CA TYR A 176 -30.21 -34.96 16.94
C TYR A 176 -30.38 -33.44 17.04
N GLY A 177 -30.92 -32.93 18.16
CA GLY A 177 -31.00 -31.48 18.41
C GLY A 177 -29.65 -30.77 18.33
N MET A 178 -28.59 -31.38 18.85
CA MET A 178 -27.24 -30.81 18.80
C MET A 178 -26.68 -30.69 17.37
N THR A 179 -27.11 -31.55 16.44
CA THR A 179 -26.67 -31.44 15.03
C THR A 179 -27.09 -30.13 14.37
N PHE A 180 -28.19 -29.52 14.82
CA PHE A 180 -28.60 -28.21 14.34
C PHE A 180 -27.66 -27.10 14.85
N LEU A 181 -27.27 -27.13 16.13
CA LEU A 181 -26.32 -26.15 16.68
C LEU A 181 -24.94 -26.29 16.02
N MET A 182 -24.48 -27.53 15.82
CA MET A 182 -23.25 -27.85 15.09
C MET A 182 -23.27 -27.24 13.68
N ALA A 183 -24.35 -27.45 12.93
CA ALA A 183 -24.49 -26.92 11.58
C ALA A 183 -24.59 -25.39 11.58
N THR A 184 -25.46 -24.81 12.41
CA THR A 184 -25.67 -23.35 12.45
C THR A 184 -24.38 -22.60 12.76
N GLY A 185 -23.63 -23.00 13.79
CA GLY A 185 -22.38 -22.31 14.13
C GLY A 185 -21.31 -22.44 13.05
N MET A 186 -21.13 -23.65 12.51
CA MET A 186 -20.08 -23.93 11.52
C MET A 186 -20.35 -23.23 10.17
N TYR A 187 -21.55 -23.37 9.62
CA TYR A 187 -21.87 -22.80 8.31
C TYR A 187 -21.97 -21.28 8.32
N SER A 188 -22.26 -20.68 9.47
CA SER A 188 -22.32 -19.21 9.60
C SER A 188 -20.95 -18.55 9.50
N SER A 189 -19.87 -19.25 9.87
CA SER A 189 -18.51 -18.70 9.82
C SER A 189 -17.87 -18.81 8.43
N VAL A 190 -18.31 -19.74 7.57
CA VAL A 190 -17.68 -20.02 6.26
C VAL A 190 -17.62 -18.78 5.34
N PRO A 191 -18.71 -18.01 5.13
CA PRO A 191 -18.65 -16.81 4.29
C PRO A 191 -17.67 -15.77 4.82
N CYS A 192 -17.62 -15.57 6.14
CA CYS A 192 -16.72 -14.62 6.78
C CYS A 192 -15.25 -14.97 6.51
N ILE A 193 -14.87 -16.25 6.64
CA ILE A 193 -13.49 -16.71 6.42
C ILE A 193 -13.08 -16.53 4.94
N LEU A 194 -13.94 -16.93 4.01
CA LEU A 194 -13.67 -16.81 2.57
C LEU A 194 -13.44 -15.35 2.15
N VAL A 195 -14.28 -14.44 2.64
CA VAL A 195 -14.15 -13.01 2.35
C VAL A 195 -12.95 -12.40 3.09
N TRP A 196 -12.70 -12.80 4.33
CA TRP A 196 -11.55 -12.33 5.12
C TRP A 196 -10.22 -12.61 4.41
N ASN A 197 -9.98 -13.85 3.99
CA ASN A 197 -8.75 -14.25 3.32
C ASN A 197 -8.57 -13.50 1.98
N THR A 198 -9.65 -13.40 1.21
CA THR A 198 -9.67 -12.73 -0.10
C THR A 198 -9.36 -11.23 0.03
N ASN A 199 -9.89 -10.57 1.07
CA ASN A 199 -9.66 -9.14 1.32
C ASN A 199 -8.26 -8.84 1.86
N ASN A 200 -7.68 -9.74 2.65
CA ASN A 200 -6.32 -9.60 3.18
C ASN A 200 -5.23 -10.07 2.22
N SER A 201 -5.61 -10.55 1.02
CA SER A 201 -4.69 -10.91 -0.04
C SER A 201 -4.59 -9.78 -1.08
N ALA A 202 -3.45 -9.08 -1.08
CA ALA A 202 -3.14 -8.03 -2.05
C ALA A 202 -2.64 -8.60 -3.40
N GLY A 203 -3.20 -8.12 -4.50
CA GLY A 203 -2.89 -8.55 -5.87
C GLY A 203 -3.77 -9.70 -6.37
N HIS A 204 -4.21 -9.62 -7.63
CA HIS A 204 -5.18 -10.56 -8.22
C HIS A 204 -4.68 -12.02 -8.21
N TYR A 205 -3.41 -12.27 -8.54
CA TYR A 205 -2.84 -13.62 -8.52
C TYR A 205 -2.71 -14.20 -7.11
N LYS A 206 -2.29 -13.39 -6.15
CA LYS A 206 -2.15 -13.81 -4.74
C LYS A 206 -3.52 -14.15 -4.16
N ARG A 207 -4.52 -13.29 -4.40
CA ARG A 207 -5.92 -13.49 -4.02
C ARG A 207 -6.52 -14.76 -4.61
N ALA A 208 -6.34 -15.01 -5.91
CA ALA A 208 -6.83 -16.23 -6.54
C ALA A 208 -6.19 -17.49 -5.92
N THR A 209 -4.88 -17.43 -5.66
CA THR A 209 -4.12 -18.55 -5.08
C THR A 209 -4.53 -18.83 -3.64
N THR A 210 -4.66 -17.80 -2.80
CA THR A 210 -5.02 -17.96 -1.38
C THR A 210 -6.46 -18.45 -1.21
N SER A 211 -7.42 -17.94 -2.00
CA SER A 211 -8.80 -18.44 -1.99
C SER A 211 -8.88 -19.90 -2.45
N ALA A 212 -8.17 -20.28 -3.52
CA ALA A 212 -8.13 -21.66 -4.01
C ALA A 212 -7.48 -22.63 -3.01
N MET A 213 -6.37 -22.21 -2.37
CA MET A 213 -5.67 -23.01 -1.37
C MET A 213 -6.54 -23.23 -0.13
N GLN A 214 -7.26 -22.20 0.33
CA GLN A 214 -8.20 -22.33 1.45
C GLN A 214 -9.29 -23.38 1.16
N LEU A 215 -9.93 -23.31 0.00
CA LEU A 215 -10.95 -24.29 -0.41
C LEU A 215 -10.35 -25.71 -0.53
N THR A 216 -9.12 -25.82 -1.03
CA THR A 216 -8.40 -27.10 -1.13
C THR A 216 -8.17 -27.71 0.25
N ILE A 217 -7.65 -26.92 1.20
CA ILE A 217 -7.44 -27.37 2.59
C ILE A 217 -8.76 -27.73 3.27
N ALA A 218 -9.82 -26.94 3.07
CA ALA A 218 -11.14 -27.23 3.61
C ALA A 218 -11.68 -28.58 3.11
N ASN A 219 -11.50 -28.89 1.82
CA ASN A 219 -11.92 -30.16 1.24
C ASN A 219 -11.11 -31.37 1.78
N CYS A 220 -9.84 -31.18 2.15
CA CYS A 220 -9.05 -32.22 2.83
C CYS A 220 -9.66 -32.63 4.18
N GLY A 221 -10.46 -31.77 4.82
CA GLY A 221 -11.23 -32.12 6.02
C GLY A 221 -12.18 -33.31 5.81
N GLY A 222 -12.71 -33.49 4.60
CA GLY A 222 -13.53 -34.64 4.22
C GLY A 222 -12.78 -35.97 4.34
N PHE A 223 -11.48 -35.99 3.97
CA PHE A 223 -10.62 -37.16 4.12
C PHE A 223 -10.46 -37.54 5.60
N VAL A 224 -10.10 -36.57 6.45
CA VAL A 224 -9.94 -36.80 7.90
C VAL A 224 -11.25 -37.26 8.55
N ALA A 225 -12.39 -36.68 8.14
CA ALA A 225 -13.70 -37.04 8.66
C ALA A 225 -14.08 -38.52 8.42
N THR A 226 -13.65 -39.12 7.30
CA THR A 226 -13.95 -40.53 6.99
C THR A 226 -13.31 -41.52 7.96
N PHE A 227 -12.17 -41.16 8.57
CA PHE A 227 -11.47 -42.03 9.53
C PHE A 227 -11.83 -41.76 11.00
N ASN A 228 -12.52 -40.63 11.28
CA ASN A 228 -12.84 -40.20 12.65
C ASN A 228 -14.03 -40.94 13.29
N TYR A 229 -14.82 -41.67 12.51
CA TYR A 229 -16.05 -42.33 12.96
C TYR A 229 -16.04 -43.85 12.70
N PRO A 230 -15.12 -44.63 13.30
CA PRO A 230 -15.05 -46.07 13.08
C PRO A 230 -16.20 -46.81 13.77
N ASP A 231 -16.59 -47.95 13.19
CA ASP A 231 -17.73 -48.77 13.65
C ASP A 231 -17.63 -49.23 15.10
N LYS A 232 -16.40 -49.41 15.62
CA LYS A 232 -16.14 -49.80 17.01
C LYS A 232 -16.60 -48.77 18.04
N ASP A 233 -16.77 -47.51 17.63
CA ASP A 233 -17.21 -46.42 18.52
C ASP A 233 -18.74 -46.28 18.54
N LYS A 234 -19.47 -47.14 17.80
CA LYS A 234 -20.94 -47.19 17.83
C LYS A 234 -21.46 -47.52 19.23
N PRO A 235 -22.61 -46.95 19.64
CA PRO A 235 -23.43 -45.95 18.94
C PRO A 235 -23.04 -44.50 19.29
N GLN A 236 -22.02 -44.31 20.13
CA GLN A 236 -21.77 -43.02 20.77
C GLN A 236 -20.81 -42.11 20.00
N TYR A 237 -19.86 -42.69 19.29
CA TYR A 237 -18.85 -42.01 18.48
C TYR A 237 -18.11 -40.89 19.22
N HIS A 238 -17.89 -41.09 20.53
CA HIS A 238 -17.33 -40.09 21.43
C HIS A 238 -16.00 -39.54 20.89
N ARG A 239 -15.10 -40.42 20.44
CA ARG A 239 -13.81 -40.05 19.85
C ARG A 239 -13.96 -39.09 18.67
N GLY A 240 -14.82 -39.40 17.70
CA GLY A 240 -15.02 -38.56 16.51
C GLY A 240 -15.57 -37.18 16.87
N HIS A 241 -16.53 -37.12 17.79
CA HIS A 241 -17.10 -35.85 18.26
C HIS A 241 -16.07 -35.00 19.03
N THR A 242 -15.27 -35.62 19.90
CA THR A 242 -14.26 -34.91 20.70
C THR A 242 -13.09 -34.42 19.84
N ILE A 243 -12.70 -35.15 18.78
CA ILE A 243 -11.69 -34.67 17.82
C ILE A 243 -12.18 -33.40 17.12
N ILE A 244 -13.41 -33.39 16.60
CA ILE A 244 -13.95 -32.20 15.92
C ILE A 244 -14.17 -31.04 16.89
N LEU A 245 -14.59 -31.32 18.13
CA LEU A 245 -14.65 -30.32 19.19
C LEU A 245 -13.28 -29.67 19.42
N GLY A 246 -12.22 -30.47 19.52
CA GLY A 246 -10.85 -29.97 19.70
C GLY A 246 -10.40 -29.09 18.54
N LEU A 247 -10.70 -29.49 17.29
CA LEU A 247 -10.40 -28.68 16.11
C LEU A 247 -11.18 -27.36 16.08
N LEU A 248 -12.45 -27.36 16.53
CA LEU A 248 -13.26 -26.14 16.63
C LEU A 248 -12.76 -25.20 17.72
N VAL A 249 -12.36 -25.72 18.87
CA VAL A 249 -11.74 -24.93 19.95
C VAL A 249 -10.41 -24.36 19.49
N PHE A 250 -9.57 -25.17 18.85
CA PHE A 250 -8.31 -24.70 18.26
C PHE A 250 -8.56 -23.58 17.23
N ALA A 251 -9.52 -23.76 16.32
CA ALA A 251 -9.88 -22.73 15.36
C ALA A 251 -10.38 -21.45 16.05
N TRP A 252 -11.19 -21.57 17.11
CA TRP A 252 -11.67 -20.40 17.85
C TRP A 252 -10.54 -19.60 18.51
N PHE A 253 -9.55 -20.29 19.10
CA PHE A 253 -8.35 -19.63 19.61
C PHE A 253 -7.56 -18.96 18.49
N MET A 254 -7.27 -19.69 17.40
CA MET A 254 -6.57 -19.16 16.22
C MET A 254 -7.26 -17.93 15.59
N TYR A 255 -8.58 -17.77 15.75
CA TYR A 255 -9.27 -16.56 15.30
C TYR A 255 -9.26 -15.43 16.33
N GLY A 256 -9.09 -15.75 17.61
CA GLY A 256 -9.11 -14.80 18.72
C GLY A 256 -7.74 -14.22 19.07
N ASP A 257 -6.66 -14.90 18.67
CA ASP A 257 -5.27 -14.56 19.00
C ASP A 257 -4.42 -14.13 17.79
N TYR A 258 -5.01 -14.03 16.60
CA TYR A 258 -4.25 -13.68 15.40
C TYR A 258 -3.87 -12.19 15.38
N PRO A 259 -2.56 -11.86 15.43
CA PRO A 259 -2.10 -10.50 15.17
C PRO A 259 -2.27 -10.14 13.68
N VAL A 260 -2.20 -8.85 13.33
CA VAL A 260 -2.21 -8.42 11.93
C VAL A 260 -0.99 -9.00 11.19
N TYR A 261 0.13 -9.21 11.90
CA TYR A 261 1.32 -9.97 11.46
C TYR A 261 1.94 -10.75 12.63
N PRO A 262 2.58 -11.91 12.42
CA PRO A 262 3.06 -12.81 13.48
C PRO A 262 3.98 -12.18 14.55
N GLU A 263 4.64 -11.07 14.22
CA GLU A 263 5.64 -10.39 15.05
C GLU A 263 5.05 -9.24 15.90
N GLU A 264 3.74 -8.97 15.80
CA GLU A 264 3.10 -7.83 16.47
C GLU A 264 3.09 -8.00 18.01
N PRO A 265 3.62 -7.03 18.78
CA PRO A 265 3.54 -7.08 20.24
C PRO A 265 2.09 -6.91 20.74
N THR A 266 1.81 -7.40 21.94
CA THR A 266 0.47 -7.28 22.55
C THR A 266 0.16 -5.82 22.90
N VAL A 267 -0.87 -5.25 22.26
CA VAL A 267 -1.36 -3.88 22.50
C VAL A 267 -1.85 -3.74 23.94
N GLY A 268 -1.50 -2.64 24.61
CA GLY A 268 -1.83 -2.36 26.01
C GLY A 268 -0.79 -2.83 27.04
N THR A 269 0.34 -3.37 26.59
CA THR A 269 1.47 -3.68 27.48
C THR A 269 2.28 -2.41 27.77
N SER A 270 3.12 -2.44 28.81
CA SER A 270 4.05 -1.34 29.08
C SER A 270 5.04 -1.10 27.94
N ALA A 271 5.33 -2.12 27.13
CA ALA A 271 6.20 -2.05 25.96
C ALA A 271 5.47 -1.66 24.66
N TYR A 272 4.13 -1.78 24.61
CA TYR A 272 3.32 -1.44 23.45
C TYR A 272 1.95 -0.96 23.92
N GLN A 273 1.88 0.31 24.36
CA GLN A 273 0.67 0.89 24.94
C GLN A 273 -0.42 1.05 23.88
N SER A 274 -1.69 0.96 24.28
CA SER A 274 -2.80 1.27 23.39
C SER A 274 -2.84 2.77 23.11
N SER A 275 -2.52 3.16 21.89
CA SER A 275 -2.72 4.53 21.41
C SER A 275 -3.71 4.55 20.24
N LEU A 276 -4.45 5.65 20.12
CA LEU A 276 -5.49 5.83 19.12
C LEU A 276 -4.83 6.42 17.86
N TYR A 277 -4.61 5.58 16.85
CA TYR A 277 -4.01 5.96 15.55
C TYR A 277 -2.73 6.81 15.66
N ASP A 278 -1.64 6.17 16.09
CA ASP A 278 -0.27 6.68 16.19
C ASP A 278 0.34 7.02 14.81
N THR A 279 -0.42 6.79 13.74
CA THR A 279 -0.02 6.94 12.33
C THR A 279 -0.60 8.18 11.67
N TRP A 280 -1.39 8.99 12.39
CA TRP A 280 -1.99 10.18 11.80
C TRP A 280 -0.96 11.31 11.66
N ASP A 281 -0.40 11.45 10.46
CA ASP A 281 0.33 12.66 10.05
C ASP A 281 -0.66 13.71 9.52
N PRO A 282 -0.83 14.86 10.19
CA PRO A 282 -1.74 15.90 9.73
C PRO A 282 -1.38 16.47 8.35
N ASN A 283 -0.15 16.28 7.86
CA ASN A 283 0.25 16.68 6.51
C ASN A 283 -0.43 15.85 5.40
N TRP A 284 -0.94 14.65 5.70
CA TRP A 284 -1.67 13.82 4.72
C TRP A 284 -2.91 14.51 4.15
N ARG A 285 -3.47 15.46 4.89
CA ARG A 285 -4.52 16.37 4.43
C ARG A 285 -4.18 17.07 3.11
N GLY A 286 -2.94 17.54 2.96
CA GLY A 286 -2.50 18.19 1.73
C GLY A 286 -2.48 17.24 0.54
N PHE A 287 -1.94 16.03 0.73
CA PHE A 287 -1.87 15.01 -0.32
C PHE A 287 -3.25 14.51 -0.76
N ILE A 288 -4.14 14.22 0.20
CA ILE A 288 -5.51 13.77 -0.10
C ILE A 288 -6.30 14.92 -0.73
N GLY A 289 -6.20 16.12 -0.17
CA GLY A 289 -6.92 17.30 -0.66
C GLY A 289 -6.53 17.68 -2.08
N THR A 290 -5.24 17.69 -2.39
CA THR A 290 -4.76 17.97 -3.76
C THR A 290 -5.21 16.89 -4.75
N ALA A 291 -5.14 15.62 -4.39
CA ALA A 291 -5.65 14.53 -5.23
C ALA A 291 -7.17 14.66 -5.49
N PHE A 292 -7.95 15.05 -4.48
CA PHE A 292 -9.39 15.29 -4.63
C PHE A 292 -9.67 16.46 -5.56
N ILE A 293 -8.96 17.58 -5.41
CA ILE A 293 -9.10 18.74 -6.31
C ILE A 293 -8.78 18.33 -7.75
N ILE A 294 -7.67 17.63 -7.99
CA ILE A 294 -7.32 17.14 -9.34
C ILE A 294 -8.43 16.25 -9.91
N ALA A 295 -8.97 15.33 -9.11
CA ALA A 295 -10.06 14.46 -9.56
C ALA A 295 -11.34 15.25 -9.90
N LEU A 296 -11.68 16.26 -9.10
CA LEU A 296 -12.86 17.10 -9.29
C LEU A 296 -12.72 18.09 -10.46
N GLU A 297 -11.52 18.58 -10.74
CA GLU A 297 -11.25 19.50 -11.86
C GLU A 297 -11.11 18.73 -13.19
N GLU A 298 -10.34 17.65 -13.21
CA GLU A 298 -10.00 16.95 -14.46
C GLU A 298 -11.03 15.87 -14.84
N PHE A 299 -11.65 15.23 -13.84
CA PHE A 299 -12.55 14.09 -14.06
C PHE A 299 -13.89 14.18 -13.32
N PRO A 300 -14.56 15.36 -13.22
CA PRO A 300 -15.82 15.48 -12.47
C PRO A 300 -16.91 14.54 -12.98
N HIS A 301 -16.90 14.24 -14.28
CA HIS A 301 -17.87 13.37 -14.95
C HIS A 301 -17.73 11.88 -14.60
N LEU A 302 -16.61 11.46 -14.01
CA LEU A 302 -16.39 10.07 -13.58
C LEU A 302 -16.77 9.83 -12.12
N VAL A 303 -16.99 10.89 -11.35
CA VAL A 303 -17.31 10.82 -9.92
C VAL A 303 -18.82 10.92 -9.74
N ASN A 304 -19.40 9.98 -9.01
CA ASN A 304 -20.84 10.02 -8.70
C ASN A 304 -21.19 11.27 -7.89
N PRO A 305 -22.31 11.97 -8.14
CA PRO A 305 -22.67 13.21 -7.43
C PRO A 305 -22.67 13.09 -5.90
N GLY A 306 -23.11 11.95 -5.35
CA GLY A 306 -23.08 11.72 -3.90
C GLY A 306 -21.64 11.61 -3.36
N VAL A 307 -20.74 11.00 -4.13
CA VAL A 307 -19.31 10.93 -3.78
C VAL A 307 -18.66 12.30 -3.93
N THR A 308 -19.00 13.06 -4.98
CA THR A 308 -18.54 14.45 -5.16
C THR A 308 -18.89 15.30 -3.94
N GLN A 309 -20.10 15.19 -3.41
CA GLN A 309 -20.50 15.92 -2.21
C GLN A 309 -19.65 15.53 -0.98
N LEU A 310 -19.40 14.23 -0.76
CA LEU A 310 -18.55 13.75 0.34
C LEU A 310 -17.10 14.22 0.19
N MET A 311 -16.58 14.27 -1.04
CA MET A 311 -15.24 14.80 -1.31
C MET A 311 -15.16 16.30 -0.98
N LEU A 312 -16.16 17.08 -1.38
CA LEU A 312 -16.25 18.52 -1.08
C LEU A 312 -16.38 18.78 0.44
N GLU A 313 -17.20 18.00 1.15
CA GLU A 313 -17.30 18.05 2.60
C GLU A 313 -15.97 17.69 3.28
N SER A 314 -15.26 16.69 2.75
CA SER A 314 -13.94 16.31 3.24
C SER A 314 -12.91 17.43 3.03
N LEU A 315 -12.95 18.12 1.89
CA LEU A 315 -12.10 19.30 1.62
C LEU A 315 -12.42 20.46 2.56
N TYR A 316 -13.70 20.73 2.81
CA TYR A 316 -14.13 21.75 3.78
C TYR A 316 -13.61 21.47 5.20
N ASN A 317 -13.79 20.22 5.68
CA ASN A 317 -13.29 19.80 6.98
C ASN A 317 -11.77 19.81 7.06
N ASN A 318 -11.10 19.48 5.94
CA ASN A 318 -9.66 19.58 5.81
C ASN A 318 -9.20 21.04 6.02
N THR A 319 -9.78 22.00 5.30
CA THR A 319 -9.45 23.43 5.44
C THR A 319 -9.69 23.95 6.86
N ILE A 320 -10.77 23.52 7.53
CA ILE A 320 -10.98 23.82 8.95
C ILE A 320 -9.83 23.27 9.79
N GLY A 321 -9.47 22.01 9.58
CA GLY A 321 -8.37 21.37 10.29
C GLY A 321 -7.04 22.07 10.08
N ASP A 322 -6.76 22.56 8.88
CA ASP A 322 -5.54 23.28 8.52
C ASP A 322 -5.48 24.68 9.14
N ALA A 323 -6.63 25.30 9.42
CA ALA A 323 -6.70 26.57 10.14
C ALA A 323 -6.19 26.48 11.59
N TYR A 324 -6.16 25.28 12.18
CA TYR A 324 -5.59 25.02 13.50
C TYR A 324 -4.09 24.70 13.48
N ARG A 325 -3.47 24.60 12.29
CA ARG A 325 -2.06 24.22 12.17
C ARG A 325 -1.15 25.45 12.23
N VAL A 326 -0.61 25.67 13.42
CA VAL A 326 0.33 26.76 13.70
C VAL A 326 1.67 26.16 14.11
N GLY A 327 2.68 26.30 13.24
CA GLY A 327 4.01 25.73 13.48
C GLY A 327 4.59 26.15 14.84
N GLY A 328 4.99 25.16 15.64
CA GLY A 328 5.57 25.36 16.99
C GLY A 328 4.55 25.46 18.11
N VAL A 329 3.26 25.34 17.82
CA VAL A 329 2.17 25.29 18.80
C VAL A 329 1.62 23.88 18.84
N ASP A 330 1.36 23.34 20.04
CA ASP A 330 0.78 22.01 20.27
C ASP A 330 1.52 20.85 19.56
N GLY A 331 2.82 21.01 19.31
CA GLY A 331 3.65 20.01 18.63
C GLY A 331 3.48 19.97 17.10
N ASP A 332 2.75 20.91 16.50
CA ASP A 332 2.64 20.99 15.04
C ASP A 332 3.94 21.50 14.40
N ASN A 333 4.29 20.91 13.26
CA ASN A 333 5.54 21.18 12.54
C ASN A 333 5.33 21.93 11.22
N LEU A 334 4.12 22.42 10.91
CA LEU A 334 3.86 23.09 9.65
C LEU A 334 4.27 24.56 9.69
N TYR A 335 5.52 24.79 9.29
CA TYR A 335 6.05 26.10 8.95
C TYR A 335 6.03 26.34 7.43
N PRO A 336 6.06 27.60 6.96
CA PRO A 336 6.21 27.90 5.54
C PRO A 336 7.48 27.29 4.92
N SER A 337 8.53 27.09 5.72
CA SER A 337 9.78 26.41 5.34
C SER A 337 9.62 24.92 5.09
N TYR A 338 8.63 24.26 5.72
CA TYR A 338 8.21 22.93 5.31
C TYR A 338 7.36 23.06 4.04
N THR A 339 8.06 23.33 2.93
CA THR A 339 7.48 24.05 1.79
C THR A 339 6.42 23.22 1.08
N ASN A 340 6.61 21.91 0.98
CA ASN A 340 5.70 21.05 0.23
C ASN A 340 4.29 20.93 0.88
N PRO A 341 4.10 20.63 2.18
CA PRO A 341 2.77 20.69 2.79
C PRO A 341 2.23 22.13 2.86
N ALA A 342 3.08 23.15 2.99
CA ALA A 342 2.63 24.54 3.02
C ALA A 342 2.01 25.00 1.68
N LEU A 343 2.64 24.65 0.56
CA LEU A 343 2.11 24.90 -0.78
C LEU A 343 0.78 24.18 -1.01
N MET A 344 0.67 22.92 -0.56
CA MET A 344 -0.57 22.14 -0.65
C MET A 344 -1.67 22.74 0.22
N ARG A 345 -1.37 23.14 1.46
CA ARG A 345 -2.31 23.81 2.37
C ARG A 345 -2.92 25.06 1.74
N ALA A 346 -2.09 25.89 1.12
CA ALA A 346 -2.53 27.14 0.50
C ALA A 346 -3.56 26.89 -0.62
N ILE A 347 -3.25 25.98 -1.57
CA ILE A 347 -4.15 25.72 -2.69
C ILE A 347 -5.41 24.97 -2.25
N VAL A 348 -5.30 24.01 -1.33
CA VAL A 348 -6.46 23.29 -0.81
C VAL A 348 -7.41 24.25 -0.10
N SER A 349 -6.89 25.14 0.74
CA SER A 349 -7.70 26.12 1.47
C SER A 349 -8.31 27.16 0.54
N GLY A 350 -7.51 27.74 -0.37
CA GLY A 350 -7.98 28.77 -1.29
C GLY A 350 -9.02 28.25 -2.28
N TRP A 351 -8.76 27.10 -2.91
CA TRP A 351 -9.71 26.46 -3.83
C TRP A 351 -11.01 26.08 -3.13
N THR A 352 -10.92 25.53 -1.90
CA THR A 352 -12.11 25.16 -1.12
C THR A 352 -12.93 26.38 -0.75
N GLY A 353 -12.27 27.45 -0.28
CA GLY A 353 -12.94 28.72 0.02
C GLY A 353 -13.69 29.27 -1.19
N GLU A 354 -13.05 29.31 -2.36
CA GLU A 354 -13.69 29.75 -3.60
C GLU A 354 -14.87 28.85 -3.98
N LYS A 355 -14.70 27.53 -3.90
CA LYS A 355 -15.74 26.55 -4.24
C LYS A 355 -17.02 26.71 -3.41
N PHE A 356 -16.87 27.07 -2.14
CA PHE A 356 -17.98 27.28 -1.20
C PHE A 356 -18.39 28.75 -1.06
N ALA A 357 -17.74 29.67 -1.78
CA ALA A 357 -17.88 31.12 -1.60
C ALA A 357 -17.65 31.57 -0.13
N ASP A 358 -16.73 30.90 0.58
CA ASP A 358 -16.31 31.24 1.94
C ASP A 358 -15.10 32.19 1.89
N ALA A 359 -15.34 33.45 2.24
CA ALA A 359 -14.32 34.49 2.22
C ALA A 359 -13.19 34.26 3.24
N ASN A 360 -13.48 33.63 4.38
CA ASN A 360 -12.47 33.39 5.41
C ASN A 360 -11.50 32.29 4.98
N MET A 361 -12.03 31.19 4.44
CA MET A 361 -11.20 30.10 3.89
C MET A 361 -10.38 30.57 2.69
N THR A 362 -10.99 31.37 1.80
CA THR A 362 -10.29 31.97 0.65
C THR A 362 -9.13 32.83 1.15
N LEU A 363 -9.39 33.75 2.08
CA LEU A 363 -8.36 34.63 2.65
C LEU A 363 -7.27 33.84 3.40
N ALA A 364 -7.61 32.77 4.11
CA ALA A 364 -6.64 31.91 4.76
C ALA A 364 -5.68 31.26 3.75
N GLY A 365 -6.21 30.71 2.65
CA GLY A 365 -5.41 30.17 1.55
C GLY A 365 -4.44 31.19 0.95
N GLU A 366 -4.92 32.42 0.71
CA GLU A 366 -4.08 33.53 0.21
C GLU A 366 -2.99 33.94 1.22
N ASN A 367 -3.30 33.97 2.52
CA ASN A 367 -2.32 34.28 3.56
C ASN A 367 -1.22 33.20 3.63
N TYR A 368 -1.60 31.92 3.60
CA TYR A 368 -0.64 30.82 3.56
C TYR A 368 0.25 30.88 2.31
N ALA A 369 -0.33 31.23 1.16
CA ALA A 369 0.45 31.44 -0.05
C ALA A 369 1.46 32.59 0.10
N ASN A 370 1.05 33.72 0.68
CA ASN A 370 1.93 34.87 0.93
C ASN A 370 3.09 34.53 1.88
N GLU A 371 2.88 33.69 2.88
CA GLU A 371 3.96 33.22 3.76
C GLU A 371 5.04 32.46 2.97
N VAL A 372 4.64 31.54 2.09
CA VAL A 372 5.57 30.77 1.25
C VAL A 372 6.24 31.66 0.21
N ILE A 373 5.48 32.56 -0.46
CA ILE A 373 6.01 33.54 -1.41
C ILE A 373 7.03 34.46 -0.71
N GLY A 374 6.73 34.92 0.49
CA GLY A 374 7.61 35.79 1.27
C GLY A 374 8.91 35.10 1.70
N LEU A 375 8.89 33.77 1.89
CA LEU A 375 10.10 32.99 2.13
C LEU A 375 10.88 32.76 0.82
N PHE A 376 10.20 32.41 -0.26
CA PHE A 376 10.80 32.24 -1.58
C PHE A 376 11.49 33.53 -2.07
N ASP A 377 10.85 34.69 -1.95
CA ASP A 377 11.38 35.98 -2.43
C ASP A 377 12.68 36.40 -1.69
N ARG A 378 13.06 35.74 -0.58
CA ARG A 378 14.32 35.99 0.15
C ARG A 378 15.55 35.34 -0.49
N ALA A 379 15.37 34.15 -1.07
CA ALA A 379 16.46 33.33 -1.61
C ALA A 379 16.28 32.99 -3.10
N ASN A 380 15.13 33.33 -3.68
CA ASN A 380 14.70 32.94 -5.02
C ASN A 380 14.69 31.40 -5.23
N THR A 381 14.48 30.67 -4.14
CA THR A 381 14.42 29.20 -4.06
C THR A 381 13.40 28.80 -2.99
N LEU A 382 12.92 27.56 -3.07
CA LEU A 382 12.15 26.94 -1.99
C LEU A 382 13.10 26.37 -0.93
N SER A 383 12.66 26.26 0.32
CA SER A 383 13.49 25.76 1.42
C SER A 383 13.97 24.32 1.25
N GLU A 384 13.30 23.52 0.43
CA GLU A 384 13.65 22.12 0.10
C GLU A 384 13.70 21.92 -1.42
N PHE A 385 14.20 22.91 -2.17
CA PHE A 385 14.19 22.90 -3.64
C PHE A 385 15.15 21.86 -4.25
N ASN A 386 16.09 21.32 -3.48
CA ASN A 386 17.08 20.33 -3.91
C ASN A 386 16.69 18.89 -3.53
N SER A 387 15.49 18.65 -3.00
CA SER A 387 15.03 17.30 -2.62
C SER A 387 14.36 16.56 -3.78
N ALA A 388 14.95 15.44 -4.24
CA ALA A 388 14.38 14.65 -5.33
C ALA A 388 12.94 14.14 -5.06
N THR A 389 12.55 13.88 -3.81
CA THR A 389 11.15 13.57 -3.46
C THR A 389 10.34 14.85 -3.30
N TYR A 390 10.75 15.78 -2.43
CA TYR A 390 9.86 16.86 -2.00
C TYR A 390 9.79 18.06 -2.92
N THR A 391 10.82 18.30 -3.73
CA THR A 391 10.71 19.25 -4.84
C THR A 391 9.68 18.76 -5.85
N GLY A 392 9.61 17.44 -6.10
CA GLY A 392 8.59 16.84 -6.96
C GLY A 392 7.15 17.06 -6.46
N VAL A 393 6.93 16.97 -5.14
CA VAL A 393 5.63 17.32 -4.52
C VAL A 393 5.34 18.82 -4.67
N SER A 394 6.33 19.67 -4.40
CA SER A 394 6.20 21.13 -4.52
C SER A 394 5.81 21.56 -5.92
N LEU A 395 6.38 20.92 -6.95
CA LEU A 395 6.05 21.17 -8.35
C LEU A 395 4.60 20.80 -8.69
N ILE A 396 4.03 19.74 -8.11
CA ILE A 396 2.61 19.41 -8.26
C ILE A 396 1.76 20.55 -7.71
N ALA A 397 2.03 20.99 -6.47
CA ALA A 397 1.29 22.07 -5.83
C ALA A 397 1.39 23.38 -6.62
N LEU A 398 2.59 23.78 -7.08
CA LEU A 398 2.78 24.98 -7.90
C LEU A 398 2.09 24.90 -9.27
N THR A 399 2.00 23.70 -9.84
CA THR A 399 1.19 23.48 -11.05
C THR A 399 -0.28 23.75 -10.75
N MET A 400 -0.78 23.25 -9.63
CA MET A 400 -2.16 23.49 -9.19
C MET A 400 -2.40 24.97 -8.87
N TRP A 401 -1.45 25.67 -8.24
CA TRP A 401 -1.52 27.13 -8.06
C TRP A 401 -1.71 27.85 -9.39
N THR A 402 -0.98 27.44 -10.42
CA THR A 402 -1.03 28.06 -11.75
C THR A 402 -2.26 27.64 -12.55
N LYS A 403 -2.76 26.41 -12.34
CA LYS A 403 -3.88 25.85 -13.11
C LYS A 403 -5.23 26.16 -12.50
N TYR A 404 -5.40 25.90 -11.20
CA TYR A 404 -6.70 25.82 -10.54
C TYR A 404 -7.01 26.96 -9.56
N ALA A 405 -6.02 27.76 -9.14
CA ALA A 405 -6.32 28.92 -8.30
C ALA A 405 -7.11 29.99 -9.06
N ALA A 406 -7.92 30.77 -8.34
CA ALA A 406 -8.66 31.92 -8.86
C ALA A 406 -7.77 32.87 -9.64
N GLU A 407 -8.29 33.52 -10.69
CA GLU A 407 -7.51 34.50 -11.48
C GLU A 407 -7.02 35.70 -10.65
N SER A 408 -7.73 36.05 -9.56
CA SER A 408 -7.32 37.11 -8.63
C SER A 408 -6.36 36.64 -7.52
N SER A 409 -6.06 35.35 -7.44
CA SER A 409 -5.24 34.77 -6.36
C SER A 409 -3.76 35.12 -6.50
N VAL A 410 -3.08 35.37 -5.38
CA VAL A 410 -1.61 35.52 -5.37
C VAL A 410 -0.91 34.22 -5.80
N MET A 411 -1.55 33.07 -5.57
CA MET A 411 -1.05 31.77 -6.05
C MET A 411 -0.98 31.73 -7.57
N LYS A 412 -2.01 32.23 -8.25
CA LYS A 412 -2.05 32.32 -9.71
C LYS A 412 -1.00 33.31 -10.24
N ALA A 413 -0.86 34.45 -9.56
CA ALA A 413 0.07 35.51 -9.95
C ALA A 413 1.55 35.11 -9.80
N LYS A 414 1.91 34.35 -8.77
CA LYS A 414 3.31 33.98 -8.47
C LYS A 414 3.67 32.52 -8.80
N GLY A 415 2.69 31.61 -8.89
CA GLY A 415 2.92 30.17 -9.02
C GLY A 415 3.79 29.81 -10.23
N LYS A 416 3.53 30.42 -11.39
CA LYS A 416 4.35 30.22 -12.59
C LYS A 416 5.80 30.64 -12.38
N THR A 417 6.03 31.81 -11.79
CA THR A 417 7.37 32.35 -11.54
C THR A 417 8.17 31.45 -10.61
N ILE A 418 7.55 31.01 -9.52
CA ILE A 418 8.19 30.11 -8.55
C ILE A 418 8.50 28.76 -9.18
N LEU A 419 7.56 28.19 -9.97
CA LEU A 419 7.75 26.94 -10.70
C LEU A 419 8.93 27.03 -11.67
N GLN A 420 9.01 28.12 -12.45
CA GLN A 420 10.08 28.33 -13.42
C GLN A 420 11.44 28.54 -12.74
N ALA A 421 11.48 29.31 -11.65
CA ALA A 421 12.70 29.48 -10.86
C ALA A 421 13.17 28.15 -10.24
N THR A 422 12.24 27.33 -9.73
CA THR A 422 12.54 26.00 -9.19
C THR A 422 13.15 25.11 -10.27
N TRP A 423 12.55 25.05 -11.46
CA TRP A 423 13.11 24.30 -12.59
C TRP A 423 14.47 24.81 -13.05
N ASN A 424 14.69 26.12 -13.08
CA ASN A 424 16.00 26.67 -13.45
C ASN A 424 17.11 26.26 -12.47
N ASN A 425 16.81 26.16 -11.17
CA ASN A 425 17.76 25.66 -10.18
C ASN A 425 17.97 24.14 -10.32
N ILE A 426 16.89 23.37 -10.41
CA ILE A 426 16.94 21.91 -10.56
C ILE A 426 17.71 21.49 -11.82
N ALA A 427 17.47 22.16 -12.94
CA ALA A 427 18.12 21.81 -14.21
C ALA A 427 19.63 22.07 -14.21
N GLN A 428 20.09 23.04 -13.40
CA GLN A 428 21.52 23.26 -13.18
C GLN A 428 22.14 22.20 -12.26
N LEU A 429 21.36 21.67 -11.30
CA LEU A 429 21.83 20.61 -10.40
C LEU A 429 21.68 19.20 -10.99
N TYR A 430 20.90 19.03 -12.05
CA TYR A 430 20.67 17.71 -12.63
C TYR A 430 21.79 17.29 -13.57
N HIS A 431 22.43 16.16 -13.28
CA HIS A 431 23.46 15.58 -14.13
C HIS A 431 22.85 14.53 -15.05
N ALA A 432 22.57 14.90 -16.31
CA ALA A 432 21.86 14.05 -17.27
C ALA A 432 22.57 12.71 -17.57
N GLU A 433 23.90 12.68 -17.63
CA GLU A 433 24.64 11.42 -17.85
C GLU A 433 24.57 10.46 -16.66
N LEU A 434 24.62 10.97 -15.42
CA LEU A 434 24.42 10.18 -14.21
C LEU A 434 22.94 9.84 -13.98
N LYS A 435 22.03 10.55 -14.68
CA LYS A 435 20.59 10.55 -14.44
C LYS A 435 20.25 10.80 -12.98
N ASN A 436 20.93 11.77 -12.37
CA ASN A 436 20.86 11.99 -10.95
C ASN A 436 20.87 13.48 -10.64
N LEU A 437 20.14 13.88 -9.58
CA LEU A 437 20.22 15.24 -9.05
C LEU A 437 21.47 15.34 -8.17
N ALA A 438 22.33 16.33 -8.43
CA ALA A 438 23.50 16.59 -7.61
C ALA A 438 23.10 17.06 -6.20
N GLY A 439 23.90 16.72 -5.20
CA GLY A 439 23.80 17.32 -3.86
C GLY A 439 24.21 18.80 -3.85
N PRO A 440 24.13 19.49 -2.70
CA PRO A 440 23.63 19.00 -1.41
C PRO A 440 22.12 18.80 -1.41
N TRP A 441 21.59 18.10 -0.40
CA TRP A 441 20.15 17.91 -0.25
C TRP A 441 19.68 18.22 1.17
N ASP A 442 18.71 19.13 1.24
CA ASP A 442 17.96 19.46 2.45
C ASP A 442 17.22 18.24 3.01
N ARG A 443 16.78 17.38 2.09
CA ARG A 443 16.15 16.11 2.42
C ARG A 443 16.31 15.10 1.30
N SER A 444 16.86 13.94 1.61
CA SER A 444 16.94 12.82 0.67
C SER A 444 16.73 11.48 1.36
N TYR A 445 16.04 10.57 0.67
CA TYR A 445 15.88 9.17 1.06
C TYR A 445 16.70 8.22 0.19
N GLY A 446 17.50 8.74 -0.74
CA GLY A 446 18.38 7.93 -1.55
C GLY A 446 19.36 8.75 -2.38
N PHE A 447 20.44 8.09 -2.78
CA PHE A 447 21.63 8.76 -3.32
C PHE A 447 21.84 8.53 -4.82
N ASP A 448 21.11 7.56 -5.38
CA ASP A 448 21.15 7.12 -6.77
C ASP A 448 19.70 7.03 -7.28
N MET A 449 19.24 8.03 -8.03
CA MET A 449 17.87 8.10 -8.55
C MET A 449 17.53 6.98 -9.55
N GLN A 450 18.50 6.16 -9.99
CA GLN A 450 18.25 4.96 -10.78
C GLN A 450 17.91 3.74 -9.91
N LYS A 451 18.17 3.83 -8.59
CA LYS A 451 17.82 2.81 -7.58
C LYS A 451 16.79 3.31 -6.56
N TYR A 452 16.71 4.62 -6.37
CA TYR A 452 15.77 5.29 -5.47
C TYR A 452 14.75 6.09 -6.28
N PHE A 453 13.47 5.89 -5.98
CA PHE A 453 12.42 6.65 -6.64
C PHE A 453 12.17 7.99 -5.92
N GLY A 454 12.79 9.06 -6.43
CA GLY A 454 12.37 10.43 -6.14
C GLY A 454 11.22 10.86 -7.05
N ILE A 455 10.25 11.60 -6.53
CA ILE A 455 9.08 12.08 -7.31
C ILE A 455 9.52 12.95 -8.51
N MET A 456 10.66 13.64 -8.41
CA MET A 456 11.30 14.33 -9.54
C MET A 456 11.52 13.41 -10.75
N SER A 457 11.80 12.12 -10.55
CA SER A 457 11.97 11.15 -11.64
C SER A 457 10.70 11.05 -12.51
N ALA A 458 9.51 11.18 -11.94
CA ALA A 458 8.25 11.22 -12.70
C ALA A 458 8.14 12.49 -13.55
N HIS A 459 8.46 13.66 -12.98
CA HIS A 459 8.44 14.94 -13.71
C HIS A 459 9.48 14.96 -14.85
N ILE A 460 10.69 14.47 -14.58
CA ILE A 460 11.74 14.37 -15.59
C ILE A 460 11.29 13.41 -16.72
N TRP A 461 10.70 12.26 -16.37
CA TRP A 461 10.13 11.35 -17.35
C TRP A 461 9.13 12.05 -18.29
N THR A 462 8.23 12.89 -17.78
CA THR A 462 7.27 13.59 -18.65
C THR A 462 7.91 14.60 -19.60
N LEU A 463 9.13 15.08 -19.32
CA LEU A 463 9.83 16.09 -20.12
C LEU A 463 10.80 15.50 -21.15
N VAL A 464 11.51 14.43 -20.78
CA VAL A 464 12.62 13.88 -21.58
C VAL A 464 12.39 12.46 -22.08
N GLY A 465 11.30 11.81 -21.66
CA GLY A 465 11.02 10.42 -21.96
C GLY A 465 11.68 9.46 -20.97
N LYS A 466 11.22 8.20 -20.99
CA LYS A 466 11.60 7.19 -19.99
C LYS A 466 13.08 6.81 -20.09
N GLU A 467 13.58 6.64 -21.31
CA GLU A 467 14.94 6.17 -21.56
C GLU A 467 15.99 7.15 -21.06
N THR A 468 15.69 8.45 -21.11
CA THR A 468 16.57 9.52 -20.65
C THR A 468 16.38 9.83 -19.17
N SER A 469 15.21 9.51 -18.59
CA SER A 469 14.94 9.77 -17.19
C SER A 469 15.58 8.73 -16.25
N PRO A 470 15.60 8.99 -14.93
CA PRO A 470 16.10 8.03 -13.93
C PRO A 470 15.18 6.82 -13.72
N VAL A 471 13.98 6.81 -14.30
CA VAL A 471 12.97 5.78 -14.03
C VAL A 471 13.31 4.47 -14.74
N ILE A 472 13.51 3.39 -13.98
CA ILE A 472 13.77 2.05 -14.52
C ILE A 472 12.48 1.31 -14.88
N ASP A 473 12.59 0.23 -15.69
CA ASP A 473 11.44 -0.56 -16.13
C ASP A 473 10.64 -1.18 -14.99
N LYS A 474 11.33 -1.61 -13.94
CA LYS A 474 10.75 -2.30 -12.78
C LYS A 474 10.78 -1.37 -11.58
N VAL A 475 9.95 -0.32 -11.60
CA VAL A 475 9.87 0.69 -10.53
C VAL A 475 9.66 0.07 -9.14
N TYR A 476 8.93 -1.04 -9.06
CA TYR A 476 8.72 -1.79 -7.80
C TYR A 476 10.00 -2.38 -7.18
N MET A 477 11.13 -2.40 -7.90
CA MET A 477 12.44 -2.80 -7.37
C MET A 477 13.26 -1.61 -6.87
N MET A 478 12.82 -0.37 -7.11
CA MET A 478 13.48 0.81 -6.57
C MET A 478 13.19 0.92 -5.06
N SER A 479 14.14 1.45 -4.30
CA SER A 479 13.91 1.92 -2.94
C SER A 479 12.95 3.09 -2.95
N HIS A 480 12.20 3.26 -1.85
CA HIS A 480 11.19 4.32 -1.71
C HIS A 480 10.10 4.31 -2.82
N ASN A 481 9.83 3.14 -3.44
CA ASN A 481 8.89 3.02 -4.56
C ASN A 481 7.43 3.32 -4.21
N ALA A 482 7.05 3.38 -2.93
CA ALA A 482 5.71 3.76 -2.51
C ALA A 482 5.32 5.15 -3.03
N ASP A 483 6.30 6.06 -3.14
CA ASP A 483 6.12 7.40 -3.72
C ASP A 483 5.67 7.36 -5.18
N PHE A 484 5.88 6.26 -5.90
CA PHE A 484 5.38 6.10 -7.27
C PHE A 484 3.86 6.22 -7.34
N ALA A 485 3.13 6.02 -6.24
CA ALA A 485 1.69 6.24 -6.14
C ALA A 485 1.25 7.65 -6.52
N ILE A 486 2.14 8.66 -6.46
CA ILE A 486 1.84 10.04 -6.89
C ILE A 486 1.96 10.24 -8.41
N SER A 487 2.66 9.34 -9.11
CA SER A 487 2.97 9.48 -10.55
C SER A 487 1.74 9.64 -11.45
N PRO A 488 0.57 9.02 -11.18
CA PRO A 488 -0.64 9.32 -11.92
C PRO A 488 -1.04 10.80 -11.87
N LEU A 489 -0.87 11.49 -10.73
CA LEU A 489 -1.15 12.92 -10.60
C LEU A 489 -0.19 13.75 -11.47
N VAL A 490 1.10 13.38 -11.47
CA VAL A 490 2.11 13.99 -12.35
C VAL A 490 1.73 13.79 -13.83
N ALA A 491 1.33 12.58 -14.21
CA ALA A 491 0.93 12.26 -15.58
C ALA A 491 -0.31 13.07 -16.02
N ILE A 492 -1.34 13.18 -15.18
CA ILE A 492 -2.54 13.98 -15.45
C ILE A 492 -2.18 15.45 -15.69
N LEU A 493 -1.32 16.02 -14.84
CA LEU A 493 -0.94 17.43 -14.90
C LEU A 493 0.13 17.74 -15.96
N SER A 494 0.83 16.73 -16.46
CA SER A 494 2.05 16.86 -17.26
C SER A 494 1.92 17.76 -18.49
N SER A 495 0.83 17.66 -19.25
CA SER A 495 0.61 18.47 -20.45
C SER A 495 0.64 19.98 -20.13
N PHE A 496 -0.05 20.37 -19.05
CA PHE A 496 -0.04 21.76 -18.58
C PHE A 496 1.29 22.11 -17.92
N HIS A 497 1.79 21.26 -17.02
CA HIS A 497 3.06 21.47 -16.32
C HIS A 497 4.21 21.73 -17.29
N ASN A 498 4.40 20.83 -18.26
CA ASN A 498 5.48 20.89 -19.24
C ASN A 498 5.43 22.19 -20.07
N SER A 499 4.25 22.77 -20.30
CA SER A 499 4.13 24.05 -21.01
C SER A 499 4.68 25.26 -20.22
N LEU A 500 4.85 25.10 -18.91
CA LEU A 500 5.40 26.13 -18.02
C LEU A 500 6.91 26.00 -17.84
N VAL A 501 7.48 24.81 -18.09
CA VAL A 501 8.90 24.53 -17.89
C VAL A 501 9.75 25.29 -18.92
N PRO A 502 10.78 26.04 -18.49
CA PRO A 502 11.69 26.71 -19.41
C PRO A 502 12.37 25.73 -20.37
N ALA A 503 12.48 26.08 -21.65
CA ALA A 503 13.10 25.22 -22.66
C ALA A 503 14.55 24.87 -22.31
N THR A 504 15.32 25.84 -21.81
CA THR A 504 16.69 25.65 -21.33
C THR A 504 16.79 24.64 -20.20
N ALA A 505 15.81 24.63 -19.28
CA ALA A 505 15.75 23.63 -18.22
C ALA A 505 15.49 22.24 -18.79
N ALA A 506 14.51 22.10 -19.68
CA ALA A 506 14.20 20.83 -20.33
C ALA A 506 15.37 20.29 -21.16
N ASP A 507 16.15 21.15 -21.82
CA ASP A 507 17.32 20.73 -22.60
C ASP A 507 18.46 20.22 -21.72
N ALA A 508 18.73 20.88 -20.58
CA ALA A 508 19.71 20.42 -19.60
C ALA A 508 19.34 19.07 -18.96
N LEU A 509 18.05 18.74 -18.88
CA LEU A 509 17.60 17.40 -18.45
C LEU A 509 17.85 16.33 -19.50
N ARG A 510 17.91 16.69 -20.80
CA ARG A 510 18.14 15.73 -21.89
C ARG A 510 19.61 15.43 -22.10
N ALA A 511 20.45 16.46 -21.98
CA ALA A 511 21.87 16.37 -22.27
C ALA A 511 22.65 17.22 -21.26
N PHE A 512 23.76 16.68 -20.78
CA PHE A 512 24.62 17.39 -19.84
C PHE A 512 25.22 18.62 -20.54
N PRO A 513 25.02 19.84 -20.00
CA PRO A 513 25.38 21.09 -20.68
C PRO A 513 26.90 21.36 -20.72
N GLY A 514 27.70 20.49 -20.11
CA GLY A 514 29.14 20.67 -19.91
C GLY A 514 29.48 21.07 -18.48
N GLU A 515 30.77 21.14 -18.19
CA GLU A 515 31.27 21.46 -16.85
C GLU A 515 30.86 22.87 -16.40
N HIS A 516 30.32 23.00 -15.19
CA HIS A 516 29.88 24.29 -14.65
C HIS A 516 29.80 24.32 -13.11
N MET A 517 29.73 25.54 -12.59
CA MET A 517 29.46 25.83 -11.18
C MET A 517 28.03 26.33 -11.01
N VAL A 518 27.38 25.90 -9.94
CA VAL A 518 26.07 26.37 -9.48
C VAL A 518 26.27 27.08 -8.15
N SER A 519 25.71 28.27 -8.00
CA SER A 519 25.68 29.01 -6.74
C SER A 519 24.28 29.57 -6.51
N THR A 520 23.70 29.22 -5.37
CA THR A 520 22.36 29.61 -4.96
C THR A 520 22.28 29.64 -3.44
N SER A 521 21.10 29.92 -2.88
CA SER A 521 20.88 29.84 -1.44
C SER A 521 19.48 29.29 -1.15
N ALA A 522 19.25 28.84 0.07
CA ALA A 522 17.94 28.47 0.58
C ALA A 522 17.78 28.96 2.01
N GLN A 523 16.55 29.08 2.50
CA GLN A 523 16.30 29.47 3.88
C GLN A 523 15.08 28.77 4.46
N SER A 524 15.22 28.24 5.68
CA SER A 524 14.24 27.46 6.41
C SER A 524 13.90 28.09 7.76
N ILE A 525 13.19 29.22 7.76
CA ILE A 525 12.77 29.88 9.03
C ILE A 525 11.71 29.02 9.74
N PRO A 526 11.79 28.78 11.07
CA PRO A 526 12.70 29.40 12.05
C PRO A 526 14.00 28.62 12.33
N TYR A 527 14.29 27.57 11.57
CA TYR A 527 15.40 26.66 11.84
C TYR A 527 16.77 27.25 11.51
N ASP A 528 16.84 28.09 10.49
CA ASP A 528 18.08 28.72 10.02
C ASP A 528 18.35 30.05 10.73
N TYR A 529 19.54 30.20 11.32
CA TYR A 529 20.01 31.51 11.81
C TYR A 529 20.42 32.45 10.66
N VAL A 530 20.93 31.87 9.57
CA VAL A 530 21.36 32.58 8.36
C VAL A 530 20.95 31.76 7.12
N PRO A 531 20.76 32.39 5.95
CA PRO A 531 20.53 31.65 4.72
C PRO A 531 21.64 30.63 4.45
N ARG A 532 21.23 29.44 4.00
CA ARG A 532 22.14 28.36 3.63
C ARG A 532 22.69 28.65 2.24
N ASN A 533 24.00 28.81 2.12
CA ASN A 533 24.66 29.11 0.86
C ASN A 533 25.04 27.80 0.18
N ILE A 534 24.45 27.54 -0.98
CA ILE A 534 24.60 26.28 -1.71
C ILE A 534 25.54 26.51 -2.89
N SER A 535 26.54 25.65 -3.00
CA SER A 535 27.45 25.63 -4.15
C SER A 535 27.60 24.21 -4.66
N ALA A 536 27.58 24.04 -5.98
CA ALA A 536 27.86 22.76 -6.61
C ALA A 536 28.78 22.93 -7.83
N TRP A 537 29.63 21.96 -8.06
CA TRP A 537 30.43 21.77 -9.26
C TRP A 537 29.94 20.50 -9.94
N LEU A 538 29.61 20.59 -11.23
CA LEU A 538 29.28 19.44 -12.05
C LEU A 538 30.33 19.34 -13.15
N GLY A 539 31.10 18.27 -13.16
CA GLY A 539 32.08 17.90 -14.19
C GLY A 539 31.56 16.74 -15.06
N GLU A 540 32.38 16.25 -15.99
CA GLU A 540 32.01 15.08 -16.81
C GLU A 540 31.90 13.83 -15.91
N LYS A 541 30.67 13.32 -15.73
CA LYS A 541 30.34 12.13 -14.91
C LYS A 541 30.70 12.23 -13.43
N ILE A 542 30.81 13.44 -12.89
CA ILE A 542 31.08 13.69 -11.47
C ILE A 542 30.37 14.97 -11.02
N SER A 543 29.91 14.99 -9.78
CA SER A 543 29.41 16.21 -9.14
C SER A 543 29.87 16.30 -7.69
N ILE A 544 30.16 17.51 -7.25
CA ILE A 544 30.42 17.86 -5.85
C ILE A 544 29.43 18.96 -5.50
N GLY A 545 28.68 18.83 -4.42
CA GLY A 545 27.83 19.91 -3.94
C GLY A 545 27.81 19.98 -2.44
N ALA A 546 27.78 21.19 -1.91
CA ALA A 546 27.70 21.42 -0.48
C ALA A 546 26.97 22.71 -0.14
N GLU A 547 26.47 22.78 1.08
CA GLU A 547 25.87 23.97 1.65
C GLU A 547 26.53 24.38 2.96
N SER A 548 26.78 25.69 3.10
CA SER A 548 27.13 26.27 4.38
C SER A 548 25.85 26.56 5.15
N PHE A 549 25.77 26.13 6.40
CA PHE A 549 24.58 26.30 7.24
C PHE A 549 24.95 26.68 8.68
N ASN A 550 24.00 27.29 9.38
CA ASN A 550 24.04 27.50 10.82
C ASN A 550 22.59 27.38 11.32
N GLU A 551 22.27 26.21 11.86
CA GLU A 551 20.90 25.78 12.16
C GLU A 551 20.71 25.62 13.68
N THR A 552 19.49 25.89 14.14
CA THR A 552 19.04 25.64 15.52
C THR A 552 19.00 24.15 15.87
N VAL A 553 18.80 23.30 14.86
CA VAL A 553 18.69 21.84 14.94
C VAL A 553 19.17 21.24 13.63
N ILE A 554 19.94 20.15 13.69
CA ILE A 554 20.51 19.53 12.50
C ILE A 554 19.39 18.94 11.62
N GLY A 555 19.40 19.30 10.34
CA GLY A 555 18.39 18.86 9.36
C GLY A 555 17.15 19.75 9.33
N GLY A 556 17.24 20.95 9.89
CA GLY A 556 16.24 22.00 9.81
C GLY A 556 14.80 21.54 10.06
N PRO A 557 13.85 21.84 9.14
CA PRO A 557 12.43 21.49 9.30
C PRO A 557 12.13 20.00 9.47
N ALA A 558 12.99 19.13 8.95
CA ALA A 558 12.81 17.68 9.06
C ALA A 558 13.15 17.15 10.46
N MET A 559 13.96 17.90 11.23
CA MET A 559 14.54 17.47 12.50
C MET A 559 15.16 16.06 12.43
N ASN A 560 15.73 15.70 11.27
CA ASN A 560 16.21 14.35 11.00
C ASN A 560 17.56 14.38 10.25
N PRO A 561 18.68 14.20 10.96
CA PRO A 561 20.01 14.21 10.36
C PRO A 561 20.22 13.09 9.33
N SER A 562 19.48 11.97 9.42
CA SER A 562 19.62 10.86 8.46
C SER A 562 19.12 11.18 7.05
N THR A 563 18.35 12.26 6.90
CA THR A 563 17.84 12.72 5.61
C THR A 563 18.52 13.99 5.12
N PHE A 564 19.28 14.67 5.98
CA PHE A 564 19.97 15.91 5.66
C PHE A 564 21.39 15.62 5.19
N ASN A 565 21.73 16.09 3.98
CA ASN A 565 22.97 15.74 3.28
C ASN A 565 23.67 17.01 2.79
N PRO A 566 24.34 17.75 3.68
CA PRO A 566 24.83 19.09 3.39
C PRO A 566 26.11 19.12 2.56
N ALA A 567 26.77 17.99 2.33
CA ALA A 567 27.91 17.91 1.43
C ALA A 567 27.99 16.53 0.79
N VAL A 568 28.02 16.47 -0.54
CA VAL A 568 27.89 15.25 -1.32
C VAL A 568 28.84 15.26 -2.51
N VAL A 569 29.51 14.13 -2.74
CA VAL A 569 30.24 13.82 -3.98
C VAL A 569 29.57 12.64 -4.66
N GLN A 570 29.33 12.71 -5.97
CA GLN A 570 28.69 11.64 -6.74
C GLN A 570 29.42 11.44 -8.06
N TRP A 571 29.53 10.20 -8.53
CA TRP A 571 30.23 9.90 -9.77
C TRP A 571 29.74 8.61 -10.45
N ASP A 572 30.09 8.45 -11.73
CA ASP A 572 29.86 7.21 -12.48
C ASP A 572 30.86 6.12 -12.06
N THR A 573 30.36 5.01 -11.50
CA THR A 573 31.18 3.83 -11.15
C THR A 573 31.25 2.80 -12.29
N GLY A 574 30.58 3.06 -13.42
CA GLY A 574 30.32 2.12 -14.50
C GLY A 574 29.20 1.11 -14.20
N ALA A 575 28.78 0.96 -12.94
CA ALA A 575 27.68 0.09 -12.50
C ALA A 575 26.49 0.85 -11.88
N GLY A 576 26.54 2.17 -11.89
CA GLY A 576 25.57 3.09 -11.25
C GLY A 576 26.28 4.29 -10.63
N VAL A 577 25.57 5.02 -9.78
CA VAL A 577 26.12 6.22 -9.13
C VAL A 577 26.79 5.86 -7.80
N GLY A 578 28.10 6.11 -7.71
CA GLY A 578 28.84 6.10 -6.45
C GLY A 578 28.60 7.40 -5.71
N TRP A 579 28.62 7.36 -4.38
CA TRP A 579 28.35 8.55 -3.56
C TRP A 579 29.15 8.58 -2.26
N VAL A 580 29.51 9.79 -1.85
CA VAL A 580 30.05 10.14 -0.53
C VAL A 580 29.17 11.28 0.00
N THR A 581 28.67 11.18 1.23
CA THR A 581 27.91 12.25 1.88
C THR A 581 28.44 12.52 3.28
N LEU A 582 28.48 13.80 3.69
CA LEU A 582 28.77 14.17 5.07
C LEU A 582 27.54 13.87 5.94
N TYR A 583 27.72 13.04 6.96
CA TYR A 583 26.74 12.88 8.02
C TYR A 583 26.92 14.03 9.02
N ALA A 584 25.99 14.99 9.00
CA ALA A 584 26.08 16.19 9.81
C ALA A 584 25.99 15.88 11.31
N THR A 585 27.06 16.20 12.06
CA THR A 585 27.11 16.10 13.53
C THR A 585 27.17 17.45 14.22
N GLU A 586 27.45 18.52 13.48
CA GLU A 586 27.59 19.89 13.97
C GLU A 586 26.43 20.75 13.46
N GLN A 587 26.05 21.76 14.25
CA GLN A 587 24.97 22.71 13.91
C GLN A 587 25.41 23.80 12.94
N ALA A 588 26.72 23.96 12.71
CA ALA A 588 27.27 24.94 11.79
C ALA A 588 28.39 24.33 10.93
N LEU A 589 28.33 24.60 9.63
CA LEU A 589 29.28 24.16 8.64
C LEU A 589 29.56 25.30 7.66
N ASP A 590 30.84 25.60 7.43
CA ASP A 590 31.29 26.41 6.31
C ASP A 590 31.84 25.47 5.23
N ALA A 591 31.16 25.42 4.09
CA ALA A 591 31.54 24.59 2.96
C ALA A 591 32.00 25.43 1.76
N VAL A 592 33.07 24.99 1.10
CA VAL A 592 33.59 25.58 -0.13
C VAL A 592 33.76 24.48 -1.16
N VAL A 593 33.04 24.60 -2.27
CA VAL A 593 33.14 23.71 -3.43
C VAL A 593 33.94 24.40 -4.52
N GLY A 594 34.87 23.68 -5.12
CA GLY A 594 35.50 24.09 -6.36
C GLY A 594 35.68 22.91 -7.31
N GLN A 595 36.33 23.17 -8.45
CA GLN A 595 36.55 22.16 -9.47
C GLN A 595 37.43 21.02 -8.90
N GLY A 596 36.84 19.84 -8.73
CA GLY A 596 37.53 18.66 -8.19
C GLY A 596 37.88 18.75 -6.70
N TYR A 597 37.28 19.66 -5.91
CA TYR A 597 37.50 19.65 -4.46
C TYR A 597 36.32 20.12 -3.62
N LEU A 598 36.29 19.62 -2.39
CA LEU A 598 35.32 19.96 -1.34
C LEU A 598 36.08 20.29 -0.05
N ASN A 599 35.91 21.51 0.46
CA ASN A 599 36.51 21.94 1.72
C ASN A 599 35.42 22.22 2.76
N LEU A 600 35.53 21.61 3.93
CA LEU A 600 34.55 21.66 5.00
C LEU A 600 35.20 22.15 6.29
N THR A 601 34.59 23.12 6.95
CA THR A 601 35.08 23.69 8.21
C THR A 601 33.94 23.74 9.22
N TYR A 602 34.19 23.32 10.46
CA TYR A 602 33.24 23.50 11.55
C TYR A 602 33.60 24.76 12.33
N PRO A 603 32.98 25.93 12.04
CA PRO A 603 33.36 27.20 12.67
C PRO A 603 33.14 27.21 14.19
N GLN A 604 32.21 26.38 14.67
CA GLN A 604 31.91 26.19 16.09
C GLN A 604 32.45 24.86 16.64
N GLY A 605 33.25 24.15 15.85
CA GLY A 605 33.76 22.82 16.20
C GLY A 605 34.76 22.85 17.35
N THR A 606 34.85 21.72 18.06
CA THR A 606 35.69 21.54 19.25
C THR A 606 36.58 20.31 19.11
N SER A 607 37.33 19.95 20.16
CA SER A 607 38.08 18.68 20.18
C SER A 607 37.19 17.43 20.14
N ASP A 608 35.87 17.58 20.35
CA ASP A 608 34.90 16.48 20.28
C ASP A 608 34.29 16.33 18.88
N SER A 609 34.52 17.28 17.99
CA SER A 609 33.98 17.28 16.63
C SER A 609 34.53 16.13 15.78
N GLN A 610 33.70 15.65 14.85
CA GLN A 610 34.03 14.54 13.96
C GLN A 610 33.55 14.81 12.54
N PHE A 611 34.36 14.41 11.56
CA PHE A 611 33.92 14.33 10.18
C PHE A 611 33.55 12.89 9.88
N GLN A 612 32.26 12.64 9.66
CA GLN A 612 31.72 11.33 9.32
C GLN A 612 31.25 11.34 7.86
N PHE A 613 31.89 10.53 7.02
CA PHE A 613 31.51 10.39 5.61
C PHE A 613 30.88 9.03 5.39
N LEU A 614 29.65 9.04 4.90
CA LEU A 614 28.96 7.83 4.47
C LEU A 614 29.27 7.60 2.99
N VAL A 615 29.65 6.37 2.66
CA VAL A 615 30.14 6.00 1.35
C VAL A 615 29.35 4.82 0.80
N SER A 616 28.99 4.89 -0.47
CA SER A 616 28.29 3.84 -1.19
C SER A 616 29.04 2.50 -1.15
N PRO A 617 28.35 1.35 -1.00
CA PRO A 617 28.96 0.04 -1.19
C PRO A 617 29.15 -0.24 -2.68
N PHE A 618 30.21 -0.99 -3.02
CA PHE A 618 30.51 -1.35 -4.42
C PHE A 618 30.41 -2.87 -4.63
N THR A 619 29.81 -3.28 -5.74
CA THR A 619 29.82 -4.69 -6.16
C THR A 619 31.19 -5.15 -6.62
N GLN A 620 31.96 -4.23 -7.21
CA GLN A 620 33.30 -4.47 -7.76
C GLN A 620 34.36 -4.58 -6.65
N LYS A 621 34.15 -3.90 -5.52
CA LYS A 621 35.02 -3.93 -4.35
C LYS A 621 34.19 -3.95 -3.07
N LYS A 622 34.08 -5.13 -2.48
CA LYS A 622 33.17 -5.38 -1.34
C LYS A 622 33.64 -4.67 -0.07
N ASP A 623 34.93 -4.75 0.23
CA ASP A 623 35.52 -4.19 1.44
C ASP A 623 36.16 -2.83 1.13
N VAL A 624 35.78 -1.81 1.88
CA VAL A 624 36.35 -0.46 1.81
C VAL A 624 37.09 -0.21 3.12
N ALA A 625 38.42 -0.15 3.07
CA ALA A 625 39.27 0.15 4.22
C ALA A 625 39.69 1.62 4.29
N GLY A 626 39.51 2.38 3.21
CA GLY A 626 39.91 3.77 3.09
C GLY A 626 39.50 4.39 1.75
N TRP A 627 39.97 5.61 1.50
CA TRP A 627 39.66 6.40 0.30
C TRP A 627 40.26 5.80 -0.98
N GLU A 628 41.37 5.08 -0.87
CA GLU A 628 42.04 4.33 -1.92
C GLU A 628 41.21 3.15 -2.46
N ASP A 629 40.17 2.74 -1.71
CA ASP A 629 39.30 1.63 -2.07
C ASP A 629 38.03 2.07 -2.80
N LEU A 630 37.85 3.37 -3.05
CA LEU A 630 36.71 3.86 -3.81
C LEU A 630 36.83 3.48 -5.29
N VAL A 631 35.77 2.89 -5.83
CA VAL A 631 35.74 2.42 -7.22
C VAL A 631 35.55 3.60 -8.17
N GLY A 632 36.54 3.85 -9.03
CA GLY A 632 36.46 4.91 -10.06
C GLY A 632 36.71 6.32 -9.55
N LEU A 633 37.13 6.49 -8.29
CA LEU A 633 37.40 7.80 -7.69
C LEU A 633 38.70 7.76 -6.88
N ASN A 634 39.61 8.68 -7.17
CA ASN A 634 40.78 8.95 -6.34
C ASN A 634 40.49 10.15 -5.44
N VAL A 635 40.67 9.99 -4.13
CA VAL A 635 40.42 11.04 -3.15
C VAL A 635 41.67 11.27 -2.30
N ARG A 636 42.12 12.52 -2.26
CA ARG A 636 43.20 12.97 -1.37
C ARG A 636 42.59 13.82 -0.26
N VAL A 637 42.90 13.45 0.99
CA VAL A 637 42.36 14.09 2.18
C VAL A 637 43.46 14.86 2.91
N SER A 638 43.19 16.10 3.28
CA SER A 638 44.07 16.95 4.07
C SER A 638 43.28 17.92 4.95
N GLY A 639 43.88 18.52 5.97
CA GLY A 639 43.18 19.45 6.87
C GLY A 639 43.66 19.37 8.30
N THR A 640 42.80 19.80 9.23
CA THR A 640 43.04 19.80 10.68
C THR A 640 42.15 18.77 11.36
N PHE A 641 42.66 17.54 11.50
CA PHE A 641 42.02 16.41 12.18
C PHE A 641 43.10 15.38 12.59
N ASP A 642 42.77 14.38 13.41
CA ASP A 642 43.64 13.23 13.66
C ASP A 642 43.70 12.35 12.40
N PRO A 643 44.88 12.16 11.78
CA PRO A 643 45.01 11.41 10.53
C PRO A 643 44.57 9.94 10.62
N LYS A 644 44.35 9.42 11.83
CA LYS A 644 43.82 8.07 12.03
C LYS A 644 42.36 7.97 11.57
N LEU A 645 42.19 7.42 10.36
CA LEU A 645 40.87 7.06 9.83
C LEU A 645 40.29 5.86 10.58
N ARG A 646 39.01 5.96 10.97
CA ARG A 646 38.21 4.83 11.45
C ARG A 646 37.20 4.45 10.38
N VAL A 647 37.08 3.16 10.11
CA VAL A 647 36.14 2.63 9.12
C VAL A 647 35.22 1.62 9.76
N SER A 648 33.92 1.74 9.49
CA SER A 648 32.90 0.78 9.89
C SER A 648 31.90 0.54 8.75
N TYR A 649 31.17 -0.56 8.83
CA TYR A 649 30.15 -0.95 7.84
C TYR A 649 28.83 -1.23 8.55
N SER A 650 27.73 -0.79 7.95
CA SER A 650 26.38 -1.07 8.45
C SER A 650 25.75 -2.24 7.69
N ALA A 651 25.55 -3.39 8.37
CA ALA A 651 25.20 -4.66 7.71
C ALA A 651 23.83 -5.27 8.05
N SER A 652 23.04 -4.76 9.01
CA SER A 652 21.77 -5.44 9.33
C SER A 652 20.68 -4.61 10.01
N ASP A 653 20.99 -3.59 10.82
CA ASP A 653 19.97 -2.89 11.63
C ASP A 653 20.14 -1.37 11.69
N ALA A 654 21.07 -0.81 10.93
CA ALA A 654 21.43 0.61 10.93
C ALA A 654 21.61 1.18 9.50
N THR A 655 20.76 0.76 8.56
CA THR A 655 20.67 1.38 7.23
C THR A 655 20.19 2.81 7.35
N ILE A 656 20.68 3.71 6.51
CA ILE A 656 20.12 5.06 6.38
C ILE A 656 19.20 5.04 5.17
N ASN A 657 17.89 5.18 5.41
CA ASN A 657 16.85 5.16 4.37
C ASN A 657 16.92 3.92 3.44
N ASP A 658 17.11 2.72 4.03
CA ASP A 658 17.30 1.45 3.31
C ASP A 658 18.61 1.32 2.49
N PHE A 659 19.52 2.29 2.59
CA PHE A 659 20.85 2.20 1.98
C PHE A 659 21.89 1.66 2.96
N MET A 660 22.61 0.64 2.53
CA MET A 660 23.86 0.19 3.17
C MET A 660 24.97 1.20 2.85
N TYR A 661 25.93 1.34 3.76
CA TYR A 661 27.05 2.27 3.61
C TYR A 661 28.27 1.86 4.42
N TRP A 662 29.43 2.35 3.99
CA TRP A 662 30.65 2.42 4.78
C TRP A 662 30.74 3.78 5.46
N ASN A 663 31.10 3.83 6.74
CA ASN A 663 31.32 5.07 7.47
C ASN A 663 32.82 5.28 7.66
N LEU A 664 33.34 6.37 7.10
CA LEU A 664 34.70 6.84 7.23
C LEU A 664 34.71 8.03 8.19
N THR A 665 35.26 7.83 9.39
CA THR A 665 35.26 8.84 10.45
C THR A 665 36.66 9.35 10.77
N TYR A 666 36.83 10.67 10.76
CA TYR A 666 37.96 11.38 11.36
C TYR A 666 37.50 12.10 12.64
N SER A 667 38.35 12.08 13.66
CA SER A 667 38.12 12.79 14.92
C SER A 667 39.17 13.87 15.11
N MET A 668 38.92 14.83 15.98
CA MET A 668 39.94 15.80 16.37
C MET A 668 40.92 15.20 17.39
N PRO A 669 42.19 15.65 17.42
CA PRO A 669 43.11 15.30 18.50
C PRO A 669 42.57 15.75 19.86
N ALA A 670 42.78 14.94 20.88
CA ALA A 670 42.33 15.26 22.24
C ALA A 670 42.87 16.62 22.70
N ASN A 671 41.99 17.47 23.25
CA ASN A 671 42.29 18.83 23.69
C ASN A 671 42.75 19.80 22.58
N SER A 672 42.50 19.50 21.31
CA SER A 672 42.76 20.44 20.21
C SER A 672 41.93 21.72 20.37
N THR A 673 42.57 22.88 20.19
CA THR A 673 41.93 24.20 20.09
C THR A 673 41.86 24.72 18.65
N VAL A 674 42.39 23.96 17.70
CA VAL A 674 42.39 24.31 16.27
C VAL A 674 41.01 24.05 15.70
N VAL A 675 40.51 24.98 14.88
CA VAL A 675 39.24 24.83 14.16
C VAL A 675 39.27 23.58 13.27
N PRO A 676 38.30 22.65 13.40
CA PRO A 676 38.23 21.47 12.56
C PRO A 676 38.01 21.82 11.09
N ASN A 677 38.85 21.27 10.21
CA ASN A 677 38.78 21.48 8.76
C ASN A 677 39.18 20.19 8.02
N ILE A 678 38.48 19.88 6.93
CA ILE A 678 38.83 18.78 6.03
C ILE A 678 38.62 19.18 4.57
N LEU A 679 39.64 18.92 3.76
CA LEU A 679 39.68 19.12 2.32
C LEU A 679 39.76 17.76 1.63
N LEU A 680 38.80 17.51 0.74
CA LEU A 680 38.77 16.37 -0.17
C LEU A 680 39.09 16.88 -1.58
N GLU A 681 40.24 16.48 -2.14
CA GLU A 681 40.55 16.66 -3.55
C GLU A 681 40.18 15.37 -4.29
N VAL A 682 39.30 15.44 -5.29
CA VAL A 682 38.71 14.27 -5.95
C VAL A 682 39.00 14.29 -7.45
N ASN A 683 39.35 13.14 -8.01
CA ASN A 683 39.57 12.96 -9.44
C ASN A 683 39.04 11.59 -9.89
N LEU A 684 38.39 11.53 -11.06
CA LEU A 684 38.02 10.26 -11.68
C LEU A 684 39.27 9.49 -12.15
N VAL A 685 39.19 8.15 -12.11
CA VAL A 685 40.29 7.23 -12.47
C VAL A 685 40.17 6.73 -13.90
#